data_AF-A0A2M7H8H1-F1
#
_entry.id   AF-A0A2M7H8H1-F1
#
_cell.length_a   1.000
_cell.length_b   1.000
_cell.length_c   1.000
_cell.angle_alpha   90.00
_cell.angle_beta   90.00
_cell.angle_gamma   90.00
#
_symmetry.space_group_name_H-M   'P 1'
#
loop_
_entity.id
_entity.type
_entity.pdbx_description
1 polymer ?
#
loop_
_entity_poly.entity_id
_entity_poly.type
_entity_poly.pdbx_seq_one_letter_code
_entity_poly.pdbx_strand_id
1 'polypeptide(L)'
;MNDQMAQEHFSDLAAAMHLREDAADPCIMVIFGASGDLTKRLLVPSLFNLYCDDLLPPSFAILGMAMDDFTTDSFRAKMDADIREFSKRSPFDEQAWHTFCLGIHYIQGRFDDAQAFSLLQEKLGEMDAEYATGGNVLFYMATPPAVFSMLSSHIEAVGLNRDSDGWRRIIVEKPFGTDLASAIALNREILSYWKEEQVYRIDHYIGKEAVQNLLAFRFANGMFEPLWNRTHIDHIQITATEQVGVEWRGAYYEKSGVMRDMIQNHLFQMMAYLCMEPPTSFEADAIRNEKFKLLSAVRLMSSDDVALNAVRGQYAEGVKPDGSPAVAYRDEAHINPHSNTETFAALKVRIDNWRWHGVPVYLRSGKAMESKTTEIVVQFRRAPEFTFRGTPAFGQLEANQLIFRIHPEEGIELRFLAKRPGPSMHMRKVNMHFAYDEAFTRQPGTGYETMLYDCMHGDSSLFSRTDLVETSWRIVQPVLDVWGEEKAVDFPNYPFGSWGPKASFELLNPGHRRWVDRISRTVLERVPMFEGSSDAMLKAFAMMLKPMVFNRGDEIVQYGSEGGELFIIEKGRVEIVDRKGWVKTELGEGQVFGEVSLLITKQRQASVRALTYCVIYTLEKRDFCKVLKDKPQFAERVMQMARERYNVIIDANDLMADGMPSSKPD
;
A
#
# COMPACT_ATOMS: atom_id res chain seq x y z
N MET A 1 17.26 16.61 -42.29
CA MET A 1 18.44 17.38 -41.83
C MET A 1 18.11 18.32 -40.67
N ASN A 2 16.95 18.99 -40.63
CA ASN A 2 16.57 19.83 -39.48
C ASN A 2 16.06 19.08 -38.23
N ASP A 3 15.44 17.90 -38.35
CA ASP A 3 14.96 17.15 -37.18
C ASP A 3 16.07 16.44 -36.40
N GLN A 4 17.11 15.94 -37.07
CA GLN A 4 18.27 15.31 -36.40
C GLN A 4 19.12 16.32 -35.64
N MET A 5 19.37 17.51 -36.21
CA MET A 5 20.09 18.57 -35.48
C MET A 5 19.26 19.15 -34.32
N ALA A 6 17.93 19.17 -34.42
CA ALA A 6 17.07 19.57 -33.32
C ALA A 6 17.03 18.53 -32.19
N GLN A 7 17.02 17.23 -32.50
CA GLN A 7 17.11 16.16 -31.51
C GLN A 7 18.48 16.09 -30.83
N GLU A 8 19.58 16.30 -31.57
CA GLU A 8 20.93 16.38 -30.99
C GLU A 8 21.09 17.62 -30.10
N HIS A 9 20.59 18.79 -30.50
CA HIS A 9 20.62 19.99 -29.66
C HIS A 9 19.73 19.87 -28.40
N PHE A 10 18.60 19.16 -28.46
CA PHE A 10 17.76 18.90 -27.28
C PHE A 10 18.38 17.83 -26.35
N SER A 11 19.08 16.84 -26.90
CA SER A 11 19.89 15.86 -26.14
C SER A 11 21.01 16.56 -25.37
N ASP A 12 21.76 17.45 -26.03
CA ASP A 12 22.86 18.18 -25.40
C ASP A 12 22.37 19.22 -24.39
N LEU A 13 21.22 19.87 -24.61
CA LEU A 13 20.59 20.71 -23.59
C LEU A 13 20.01 19.90 -22.42
N ALA A 14 19.46 18.70 -22.66
CA ALA A 14 18.96 17.83 -21.60
C ALA A 14 20.10 17.29 -20.72
N ALA A 15 21.26 16.99 -21.33
CA ALA A 15 22.48 16.64 -20.61
C ALA A 15 23.08 17.83 -19.84
N ALA A 16 23.00 19.05 -20.39
CA ALA A 16 23.46 20.28 -19.72
C ALA A 16 22.48 20.81 -18.66
N MET A 17 21.22 20.35 -18.66
CA MET A 17 20.18 20.71 -17.70
C MET A 17 19.90 19.62 -16.65
N HIS A 18 20.63 18.50 -16.68
CA HIS A 18 20.76 17.68 -15.48
C HIS A 18 21.54 18.53 -14.47
N LEU A 19 20.82 19.18 -13.56
CA LEU A 19 21.35 19.44 -12.22
C LEU A 19 21.85 18.08 -11.73
N ARG A 20 23.15 17.80 -11.88
CA ARG A 20 23.75 16.60 -11.27
C ARG A 20 23.46 16.74 -9.79
N GLU A 21 22.73 15.78 -9.25
CA GLU A 21 22.63 15.62 -7.80
C GLU A 21 24.07 15.47 -7.28
N ASP A 22 24.38 16.17 -6.20
CA ASP A 22 25.71 16.08 -5.60
C ASP A 22 25.90 14.66 -5.06
N ALA A 23 27.10 14.11 -5.21
CA ALA A 23 27.41 12.81 -4.61
C ALA A 23 27.23 12.92 -3.08
N ALA A 24 26.82 11.81 -2.46
CA ALA A 24 26.74 11.69 -1.01
C ALA A 24 28.03 12.12 -0.30
N ASP A 25 27.91 12.54 0.96
CA ASP A 25 29.10 12.83 1.78
C ASP A 25 30.03 11.60 1.82
N PRO A 26 31.36 11.80 1.76
CA PRO A 26 32.32 10.72 1.92
C PRO A 26 32.14 10.09 3.29
N CYS A 27 32.13 8.76 3.38
CA CYS A 27 32.00 8.05 4.66
C CYS A 27 32.41 6.58 4.57
N ILE A 28 32.70 5.99 5.74
CA ILE A 28 32.75 4.54 5.89
C ILE A 28 31.40 4.07 6.45
N MET A 29 30.76 3.13 5.76
CA MET A 29 29.54 2.48 6.23
C MET A 29 29.89 1.16 6.94
N VAL A 30 29.67 1.11 8.26
CA VAL A 30 29.83 -0.11 9.05
C VAL A 30 28.51 -0.88 9.07
N ILE A 31 28.49 -2.12 8.57
CA ILE A 31 27.29 -2.96 8.57
C ILE A 31 27.45 -4.04 9.65
N PHE A 32 26.74 -3.88 10.76
CA PHE A 32 26.62 -4.95 11.76
C PHE A 32 25.64 -6.01 11.26
N GLY A 33 26.03 -7.29 11.29
CA GLY A 33 25.23 -8.36 10.68
C GLY A 33 25.42 -8.45 9.17
N ALA A 34 26.60 -8.08 8.67
CA ALA A 34 26.91 -7.99 7.24
C ALA A 34 26.67 -9.29 6.44
N SER A 35 26.75 -10.46 7.07
CA SER A 35 26.47 -11.76 6.44
C SER A 35 24.97 -12.07 6.28
N GLY A 36 24.08 -11.23 6.82
CA GLY A 36 22.64 -11.45 6.88
C GLY A 36 21.88 -11.22 5.56
N ASP A 37 20.60 -11.61 5.56
CA ASP A 37 19.73 -11.58 4.38
C ASP A 37 19.40 -10.15 3.89
N LEU A 38 19.27 -9.19 4.83
CA LEU A 38 19.03 -7.78 4.51
C LEU A 38 20.17 -7.19 3.66
N THR A 39 21.42 -7.46 4.05
CA THR A 39 22.61 -6.92 3.39
C THR A 39 22.68 -7.34 1.93
N LYS A 40 22.53 -8.65 1.67
CA LYS A 40 22.66 -9.21 0.32
C LYS A 40 21.48 -8.88 -0.60
N ARG A 41 20.26 -8.76 -0.06
CA ARG A 41 19.05 -8.53 -0.85
C ARG A 41 18.74 -7.06 -1.09
N LEU A 42 19.15 -6.18 -0.17
CA LEU A 42 18.73 -4.78 -0.16
C LEU A 42 19.94 -3.83 -0.07
N LEU A 43 20.76 -3.91 0.98
CA LEU A 43 21.78 -2.87 1.22
C LEU A 43 22.86 -2.81 0.13
N VAL A 44 23.52 -3.93 -0.18
CA VAL A 44 24.59 -3.96 -1.19
C VAL A 44 24.03 -3.66 -2.58
N PRO A 45 22.89 -4.25 -3.02
CA PRO A 45 22.26 -3.84 -4.27
C PRO A 45 21.92 -2.33 -4.33
N SER A 46 21.40 -1.75 -3.26
CA SER A 46 21.06 -0.33 -3.22
C SER A 46 22.29 0.58 -3.26
N LEU A 47 23.36 0.26 -2.52
CA LEU A 47 24.63 0.99 -2.59
C LEU A 47 25.27 0.86 -3.97
N PHE A 48 25.19 -0.31 -4.59
CA PHE A 48 25.69 -0.51 -5.95
C PHE A 48 24.90 0.32 -6.97
N ASN A 49 23.58 0.44 -6.81
CA ASN A 49 22.76 1.33 -7.64
C ASN A 49 23.21 2.79 -7.50
N LEU A 50 23.39 3.28 -6.26
CA LEU A 50 23.89 4.64 -6.02
C LEU A 50 25.29 4.85 -6.64
N TYR A 51 26.17 3.85 -6.55
CA TYR A 51 27.49 3.90 -7.20
C TYR A 51 27.38 4.02 -8.72
N CYS A 52 26.54 3.19 -9.36
CA CYS A 52 26.33 3.23 -10.81
C CYS A 52 25.67 4.52 -11.31
N ASP A 53 24.96 5.23 -10.43
CA ASP A 53 24.27 6.48 -10.75
C ASP A 53 25.13 7.71 -10.37
N ASP A 54 26.41 7.52 -10.05
CA ASP A 54 27.38 8.55 -9.63
C ASP A 54 26.96 9.32 -8.35
N LEU A 55 26.11 8.70 -7.50
CA LEU A 55 25.60 9.28 -6.25
C LEU A 55 26.40 8.86 -5.02
N LEU A 56 27.37 7.94 -5.15
CA LEU A 56 28.36 7.64 -4.12
C LEU A 56 29.71 8.27 -4.48
N PRO A 57 30.39 8.93 -3.52
CA PRO A 57 31.71 9.49 -3.77
C PRO A 57 32.76 8.38 -3.88
N PRO A 58 33.89 8.62 -4.57
CA PRO A 58 35.03 7.69 -4.56
C PRO A 58 35.58 7.43 -3.14
N SER A 59 35.41 8.39 -2.24
CA SER A 59 35.76 8.33 -0.81
C SER A 59 34.67 7.63 0.02
N PHE A 60 34.23 6.47 -0.45
CA PHE A 60 33.24 5.62 0.21
C PHE A 60 33.77 4.20 0.36
N ALA A 61 33.54 3.59 1.52
CA ALA A 61 33.89 2.19 1.78
C ALA A 61 32.86 1.51 2.68
N ILE A 62 32.78 0.18 2.58
CA ILE A 62 31.94 -0.65 3.44
C ILE A 62 32.83 -1.46 4.37
N LEU A 63 32.52 -1.48 5.66
CA LEU A 63 33.13 -2.39 6.63
C LEU A 63 32.07 -3.29 7.24
N GLY A 64 32.01 -4.54 6.80
CA GLY A 64 31.13 -5.54 7.37
C GLY A 64 31.66 -6.09 8.69
N MET A 65 30.79 -6.26 9.68
CA MET A 65 31.10 -6.97 10.93
C MET A 65 30.04 -8.03 11.22
N ALA A 66 30.46 -9.28 11.34
CA ALA A 66 29.59 -10.39 11.76
C ALA A 66 30.40 -11.51 12.44
N MET A 67 29.68 -12.52 12.94
CA MET A 67 30.29 -13.66 13.63
C MET A 67 30.90 -14.70 12.67
N ASP A 68 30.42 -14.73 11.42
CA ASP A 68 30.87 -15.67 10.40
C ASP A 68 32.37 -15.54 10.13
N ASP A 69 33.02 -16.68 9.92
CA ASP A 69 34.45 -16.78 9.64
C ASP A 69 34.72 -16.46 8.16
N PHE A 70 34.76 -15.16 7.86
CA PHE A 70 35.18 -14.64 6.57
C PHE A 70 36.43 -13.79 6.71
N THR A 71 37.31 -13.91 5.72
CA THR A 71 38.28 -12.87 5.35
C THR A 71 37.61 -11.84 4.44
N THR A 72 38.20 -10.66 4.27
CA THR A 72 37.73 -9.67 3.27
C THR A 72 37.56 -10.29 1.87
N ASP A 73 38.51 -11.11 1.41
CA ASP A 73 38.45 -11.71 0.07
C ASP A 73 37.31 -12.73 -0.07
N SER A 74 37.10 -13.57 0.95
CA SER A 74 35.99 -14.53 0.94
C SER A 74 34.63 -13.85 1.09
N PHE A 75 34.56 -12.74 1.85
CA PHE A 75 33.35 -11.92 1.95
C PHE A 75 33.03 -11.23 0.62
N ARG A 76 34.03 -10.65 -0.08
CA ARG A 76 33.86 -10.08 -1.43
C ARG A 76 33.38 -11.12 -2.45
N ALA A 77 33.96 -12.31 -2.44
CA ALA A 77 33.53 -13.41 -3.31
C ALA A 77 32.07 -13.80 -3.05
N LYS A 78 31.65 -13.80 -1.78
CA LYS A 78 30.25 -14.02 -1.42
C LYS A 78 29.34 -12.89 -1.94
N MET A 79 29.74 -11.62 -1.77
CA MET A 79 28.97 -10.48 -2.27
C MET A 79 28.86 -10.48 -3.80
N ASP A 80 29.90 -10.92 -4.52
CA ASP A 80 29.86 -11.09 -5.99
C ASP A 80 28.84 -12.14 -6.41
N ALA A 81 28.74 -13.26 -5.70
CA ALA A 81 27.72 -14.26 -5.98
C ALA A 81 26.30 -13.72 -5.66
N ASP A 82 26.14 -13.06 -4.51
CA ASP A 82 24.85 -12.56 -4.06
C ASP A 82 24.31 -11.43 -4.95
N ILE A 83 25.15 -10.48 -5.39
CA ILE A 83 24.71 -9.35 -6.21
C ILE A 83 24.15 -9.79 -7.56
N ARG A 84 24.67 -10.90 -8.11
CA ARG A 84 24.21 -11.50 -9.37
C ARG A 84 22.83 -12.12 -9.24
N GLU A 85 22.42 -12.53 -8.03
CA GLU A 85 21.09 -13.06 -7.75
C GLU A 85 20.08 -11.93 -7.47
N PHE A 86 20.48 -10.91 -6.71
CA PHE A 86 19.54 -9.94 -6.14
C PHE A 86 19.50 -8.57 -6.83
N SER A 87 20.52 -8.23 -7.64
CA SER A 87 20.49 -6.98 -8.39
C SER A 87 19.35 -7.00 -9.42
N LYS A 88 18.56 -5.93 -9.43
CA LYS A 88 17.49 -5.71 -10.43
C LYS A 88 17.92 -4.80 -11.56
N ARG A 89 19.13 -4.25 -11.48
CA ARG A 89 19.67 -3.34 -12.50
C ARG A 89 19.98 -4.12 -13.77
N SER A 90 19.52 -3.61 -14.91
CA SER A 90 19.76 -4.23 -16.21
C SER A 90 20.04 -3.15 -17.27
N PRO A 91 21.13 -3.25 -18.06
CA PRO A 91 22.18 -4.28 -17.97
C PRO A 91 23.01 -4.17 -16.68
N PHE A 92 23.60 -5.29 -16.24
CA PHE A 92 24.53 -5.32 -15.11
C PHE A 92 25.92 -4.84 -15.56
N ASP A 93 26.50 -3.89 -14.84
CA ASP A 93 27.82 -3.34 -15.15
C ASP A 93 28.92 -4.05 -14.36
N GLU A 94 29.60 -5.00 -15.01
CA GLU A 94 30.68 -5.78 -14.41
C GLU A 94 31.89 -4.93 -13.99
N GLN A 95 32.20 -3.87 -14.75
CA GLN A 95 33.37 -3.03 -14.47
C GLN A 95 33.09 -2.12 -13.28
N ALA A 96 31.89 -1.55 -13.22
CA ALA A 96 31.44 -0.78 -12.06
C ALA A 96 31.42 -1.67 -10.81
N TRP A 97 30.86 -2.89 -10.91
CA TRP A 97 30.81 -3.83 -9.79
C TRP A 97 32.21 -4.21 -9.30
N HIS A 98 33.12 -4.56 -10.21
CA HIS A 98 34.50 -4.91 -9.85
C HIS A 98 35.15 -3.79 -9.03
N THR A 99 34.98 -2.54 -9.46
CA THR A 99 35.53 -1.37 -8.77
C THR A 99 34.88 -1.16 -7.40
N PHE A 100 33.54 -1.20 -7.33
CA PHE A 100 32.79 -1.04 -6.09
C PHE A 100 33.12 -2.12 -5.05
N CYS A 101 33.27 -3.37 -5.48
CA CYS A 101 33.56 -4.52 -4.62
C CYS A 101 34.92 -4.40 -3.90
N LEU A 102 35.90 -3.70 -4.50
CA LEU A 102 37.18 -3.39 -3.84
C LEU A 102 37.04 -2.46 -2.63
N GLY A 103 35.95 -1.70 -2.54
CA GLY A 103 35.61 -0.87 -1.38
C GLY A 103 34.97 -1.64 -0.22
N ILE A 104 34.71 -2.95 -0.36
CA ILE A 104 34.07 -3.78 0.66
C ILE A 104 35.12 -4.47 1.52
N HIS A 105 35.05 -4.30 2.83
CA HIS A 105 35.96 -4.90 3.82
C HIS A 105 35.16 -5.70 4.85
N TYR A 106 35.83 -6.59 5.57
CA TYR A 106 35.20 -7.40 6.61
C TYR A 106 36.09 -7.58 7.84
N ILE A 107 35.48 -7.53 9.02
CA ILE A 107 36.07 -7.99 10.28
C ILE A 107 35.16 -9.03 10.93
N GLN A 108 35.76 -10.12 11.40
CA GLN A 108 35.04 -11.07 12.24
C GLN A 108 34.99 -10.53 13.66
N GLY A 109 33.81 -10.55 14.28
CA GLY A 109 33.67 -10.13 15.66
C GLY A 109 32.32 -10.49 16.24
N ARG A 110 32.32 -10.91 17.50
CA ARG A 110 31.09 -11.07 18.26
C ARG A 110 30.68 -9.73 18.83
N PHE A 111 29.37 -9.47 18.88
CA PHE A 111 28.85 -8.20 19.37
C PHE A 111 29.02 -8.04 20.88
N ASP A 112 29.14 -9.13 21.64
CA ASP A 112 29.39 -9.12 23.09
C ASP A 112 30.88 -9.05 23.48
N ASP A 113 31.79 -9.00 22.48
CA ASP A 113 33.23 -8.94 22.70
C ASP A 113 33.76 -7.51 22.61
N ALA A 114 34.13 -6.93 23.76
CA ALA A 114 34.69 -5.58 23.82
C ALA A 114 35.99 -5.42 23.01
N GLN A 115 36.81 -6.46 22.87
CA GLN A 115 38.07 -6.38 22.09
C GLN A 115 37.79 -6.22 20.60
N ALA A 116 36.70 -6.80 20.10
CA ALA A 116 36.29 -6.65 18.71
C ALA A 116 35.97 -5.18 18.36
N PHE A 117 35.46 -4.39 19.31
CA PHE A 117 35.20 -2.96 19.11
C PHE A 117 36.45 -2.09 19.16
N SER A 118 37.48 -2.50 19.92
CA SER A 118 38.80 -1.87 19.84
C SER A 118 39.44 -2.10 18.47
N LEU A 119 39.32 -3.33 17.93
CA LEU A 119 39.77 -3.64 16.57
C LEU A 119 38.97 -2.87 15.51
N LEU A 120 37.65 -2.74 15.68
CA LEU A 120 36.82 -1.91 14.82
C LEU A 120 37.29 -0.45 14.79
N GLN A 121 37.59 0.14 15.95
CA GLN A 121 38.11 1.50 16.04
C GLN A 121 39.44 1.66 15.29
N GLU A 122 40.39 0.75 15.51
CA GLU A 122 41.68 0.75 14.81
C GLU A 122 41.46 0.66 13.29
N LYS A 123 40.63 -0.28 12.85
CA LYS A 123 40.36 -0.49 11.43
C LYS A 123 39.70 0.70 10.75
N LEU A 124 38.77 1.37 11.43
CA LEU A 124 38.15 2.59 10.94
C LEU A 124 39.17 3.72 10.77
N GLY A 125 40.14 3.84 11.69
CA GLY A 125 41.21 4.83 11.58
C GLY A 125 42.13 4.57 10.37
N GLU A 126 42.48 3.31 10.12
CA GLU A 126 43.23 2.93 8.91
C GLU A 126 42.46 3.26 7.63
N MET A 127 41.19 2.89 7.57
CA MET A 127 40.35 3.08 6.40
C MET A 127 40.05 4.56 6.14
N ASP A 128 39.85 5.37 7.18
CA ASP A 128 39.64 6.81 7.00
C ASP A 128 40.86 7.48 6.36
N ALA A 129 42.07 7.07 6.75
CA ALA A 129 43.31 7.53 6.14
C ALA A 129 43.49 7.05 4.68
N GLU A 130 43.02 5.84 4.36
CA GLU A 130 43.09 5.26 3.00
C GLU A 130 42.08 5.89 2.04
N TYR A 131 40.83 6.02 2.47
CA TYR A 131 39.71 6.49 1.64
C TYR A 131 39.47 8.00 1.74
N ALA A 132 40.14 8.70 2.66
CA ALA A 132 39.98 10.12 2.94
C ALA A 132 38.53 10.50 3.24
N THR A 133 37.89 9.78 4.18
CA THR A 133 36.45 9.96 4.45
C THR A 133 36.12 11.17 5.32
N GLY A 134 37.13 11.95 5.72
CA GLY A 134 36.97 13.11 6.60
C GLY A 134 36.51 12.73 8.00
N GLY A 135 36.74 11.47 8.40
CA GLY A 135 36.26 10.94 9.66
C GLY A 135 34.74 10.78 9.72
N ASN A 136 34.01 10.68 8.62
CA ASN A 136 32.55 10.40 8.63
C ASN A 136 32.28 8.89 8.69
N VAL A 137 31.41 8.45 9.61
CA VAL A 137 31.03 7.03 9.72
C VAL A 137 29.52 6.86 9.90
N LEU A 138 28.97 5.96 9.09
CA LEU A 138 27.58 5.52 9.13
C LEU A 138 27.50 4.11 9.69
N PHE A 139 26.89 3.93 10.86
CA PHE A 139 26.67 2.62 11.47
C PHE A 139 25.28 2.09 11.08
N TYR A 140 25.23 1.00 10.32
CA TYR A 140 23.99 0.32 9.96
C TYR A 140 23.77 -0.91 10.83
N MET A 141 22.70 -0.90 11.62
CA MET A 141 22.31 -2.00 12.50
C MET A 141 21.44 -3.03 11.75
N ALA A 142 22.02 -3.83 10.87
CA ALA A 142 21.34 -4.94 10.18
C ALA A 142 21.20 -6.17 11.09
N THR A 143 20.76 -5.93 12.32
CA THR A 143 20.68 -6.91 13.41
C THR A 143 19.31 -6.83 14.10
N PRO A 144 18.91 -7.84 14.90
CA PRO A 144 17.67 -7.79 15.65
C PRO A 144 17.68 -6.66 16.72
N PRO A 145 16.53 -6.02 17.03
CA PRO A 145 16.50 -4.90 17.98
C PRO A 145 17.07 -5.19 19.38
N ALA A 146 17.02 -6.45 19.80
CA ALA A 146 17.54 -6.90 21.10
C ALA A 146 19.05 -6.63 21.28
N VAL A 147 19.81 -6.42 20.20
CA VAL A 147 21.25 -6.11 20.30
C VAL A 147 21.59 -4.63 20.13
N PHE A 148 20.62 -3.76 19.80
CA PHE A 148 20.89 -2.34 19.51
C PHE A 148 21.53 -1.60 20.70
N SER A 149 21.02 -1.82 21.92
CA SER A 149 21.60 -1.19 23.12
C SER A 149 23.01 -1.70 23.40
N MET A 150 23.27 -3.00 23.22
CA MET A 150 24.57 -3.60 23.47
C MET A 150 25.61 -3.08 22.46
N LEU A 151 25.28 -3.08 21.16
CA LEU A 151 26.11 -2.49 20.12
C LEU A 151 26.41 -1.02 20.41
N SER A 152 25.38 -0.23 20.74
CA SER A 152 25.54 1.20 21.05
C SER A 152 26.45 1.43 22.27
N SER A 153 26.33 0.60 23.32
CA SER A 153 27.17 0.69 24.50
C SER A 153 28.65 0.39 24.20
N HIS A 154 28.93 -0.58 23.33
CA HIS A 154 30.29 -0.91 22.94
C HIS A 154 30.91 0.15 22.03
N ILE A 155 30.12 0.71 21.10
CA ILE A 155 30.52 1.86 20.27
C ILE A 155 30.86 3.07 21.15
N GLU A 156 30.04 3.37 22.16
CA GLU A 156 30.31 4.45 23.11
C GLU A 156 31.58 4.18 23.93
N ALA A 157 31.79 2.95 24.40
CA ALA A 157 32.95 2.60 25.22
C ALA A 157 34.30 2.87 24.52
N VAL A 158 34.35 2.72 23.20
CA VAL A 158 35.52 3.07 22.37
C VAL A 158 35.45 4.50 21.80
N GLY A 159 34.38 5.25 22.08
CA GLY A 159 34.21 6.65 21.67
C GLY A 159 33.83 6.86 20.21
N LEU A 160 33.38 5.82 19.50
CA LEU A 160 33.02 5.86 18.08
C LEU A 160 31.66 6.54 17.81
N ASN A 161 30.86 6.82 18.83
CA ASN A 161 29.59 7.55 18.74
C ASN A 161 29.74 9.08 18.89
N ARG A 162 30.92 9.56 19.28
CA ARG A 162 31.18 10.99 19.48
C ARG A 162 31.56 11.62 18.16
N ASP A 163 30.99 12.80 17.90
CA ASP A 163 31.43 13.64 16.78
C ASP A 163 32.92 13.94 16.98
N SER A 164 33.72 13.60 15.98
CA SER A 164 35.17 13.89 15.93
C SER A 164 35.40 14.93 14.83
N ASP A 165 36.40 14.73 13.96
CA ASP A 165 36.59 15.57 12.78
C ASP A 165 35.46 15.45 11.73
N GLY A 166 34.62 14.40 11.83
CA GLY A 166 33.47 14.15 10.95
C GLY A 166 32.24 13.65 11.73
N TRP A 167 31.13 13.47 11.01
CA TRP A 167 29.84 13.09 11.60
C TRP A 167 29.76 11.60 11.94
N ARG A 168 28.96 11.27 12.97
CA ARG A 168 28.59 9.90 13.34
C ARG A 168 27.09 9.74 13.24
N ARG A 169 26.62 8.79 12.42
CA ARG A 169 25.19 8.52 12.25
C ARG A 169 24.93 7.03 12.41
N ILE A 170 23.75 6.70 12.92
CA ILE A 170 23.30 5.33 13.12
C ILE A 170 21.97 5.11 12.42
N ILE A 171 21.89 4.07 11.61
CA ILE A 171 20.65 3.56 11.05
C ILE A 171 20.20 2.36 11.87
N VAL A 172 18.94 2.37 12.30
CA VAL A 172 18.28 1.26 13.01
C VAL A 172 17.06 0.77 12.24
N GLU A 173 16.91 -0.56 12.21
CA GLU A 173 15.80 -1.24 11.56
C GLU A 173 14.61 -1.49 12.48
N LYS A 174 13.43 -1.64 11.87
CA LYS A 174 12.23 -2.07 12.57
C LYS A 174 12.36 -3.54 13.06
N PRO A 175 11.66 -3.96 14.13
CA PRO A 175 10.63 -3.23 14.88
C PRO A 175 11.16 -2.29 15.97
N PHE A 176 10.55 -1.10 16.08
CA PHE A 176 10.83 -0.12 17.14
C PHE A 176 9.90 -0.35 18.35
N GLY A 177 10.18 -1.41 19.11
CA GLY A 177 9.30 -1.90 20.17
C GLY A 177 8.17 -2.80 19.64
N THR A 178 7.41 -3.37 20.56
CA THR A 178 6.24 -4.24 20.29
C THR A 178 4.93 -3.69 20.87
N ASP A 179 5.04 -2.62 21.65
CA ASP A 179 3.97 -1.86 22.29
C ASP A 179 4.54 -0.48 22.64
N LEU A 180 3.69 0.42 23.15
CA LEU A 180 4.12 1.76 23.54
C LEU A 180 5.21 1.75 24.61
N ALA A 181 5.11 0.88 25.62
CA ALA A 181 6.04 0.86 26.75
C ALA A 181 7.46 0.43 26.31
N SER A 182 7.55 -0.63 25.52
CA SER A 182 8.79 -1.14 24.94
C SER A 182 9.39 -0.18 23.91
N ALA A 183 8.56 0.54 23.14
CA ALA A 183 9.04 1.56 22.22
C ALA A 183 9.71 2.73 22.96
N ILE A 184 9.07 3.24 24.03
CA ILE A 184 9.63 4.27 24.91
C ILE A 184 10.93 3.78 25.56
N ALA A 185 10.97 2.53 26.03
CA ALA A 185 12.16 1.95 26.63
C ALA A 185 13.31 1.85 25.63
N LEU A 186 13.07 1.31 24.44
CA LEU A 186 14.07 1.20 23.37
C LEU A 186 14.59 2.57 22.94
N ASN A 187 13.71 3.57 22.77
CA ASN A 187 14.13 4.93 22.44
C ASN A 187 15.02 5.52 23.54
N ARG A 188 14.66 5.35 24.81
CA ARG A 188 15.48 5.82 25.93
C ARG A 188 16.86 5.16 25.94
N GLU A 189 16.93 3.87 25.66
CA GLU A 189 18.20 3.13 25.57
C GLU A 189 19.06 3.61 24.40
N ILE A 190 18.50 3.82 23.22
CA ILE A 190 19.27 4.36 22.08
C ILE A 190 19.77 5.78 22.41
N LEU A 191 18.91 6.62 22.98
CA LEU A 191 19.23 8.01 23.30
C LEU A 191 20.15 8.19 24.52
N SER A 192 20.45 7.12 25.28
CA SER A 192 21.52 7.19 26.27
C SER A 192 22.91 7.18 25.63
N TYR A 193 23.03 6.72 24.38
CA TYR A 193 24.29 6.61 23.65
C TYR A 193 24.38 7.56 22.44
N TRP A 194 23.25 7.95 21.87
CA TRP A 194 23.18 8.75 20.64
C TRP A 194 22.34 10.00 20.82
N LYS A 195 22.67 11.08 20.11
CA LYS A 195 21.78 12.23 19.97
C LYS A 195 20.69 11.93 18.94
N GLU A 196 19.50 12.52 19.07
CA GLU A 196 18.40 12.28 18.12
C GLU A 196 18.77 12.65 16.67
N GLU A 197 19.60 13.66 16.44
CA GLU A 197 20.12 14.06 15.12
C GLU A 197 21.05 13.03 14.47
N GLN A 198 21.61 12.11 15.27
CA GLN A 198 22.46 11.03 14.80
C GLN A 198 21.65 9.77 14.46
N VAL A 199 20.37 9.67 14.84
CA VAL A 199 19.58 8.43 14.76
C VAL A 199 18.61 8.46 13.58
N TYR A 200 18.75 7.47 12.69
CA TYR A 200 18.00 7.30 11.45
C TYR A 200 17.17 6.02 11.52
N ARG A 201 15.90 6.16 11.93
CA ARG A 201 14.96 5.02 12.06
C ARG A 201 14.28 4.72 10.73
N ILE A 202 14.58 3.56 10.15
CA ILE A 202 14.08 3.19 8.83
C ILE A 202 12.59 2.84 8.84
N ASP A 203 11.87 3.44 7.90
CA ASP A 203 10.62 2.96 7.34
C ASP A 203 10.74 2.99 5.81
N HIS A 204 11.05 1.84 5.21
CA HIS A 204 11.30 1.74 3.77
C HIS A 204 10.10 2.12 2.87
N TYR A 205 8.86 2.22 3.39
CA TYR A 205 7.75 2.72 2.58
C TYR A 205 7.91 4.21 2.27
N ILE A 206 8.48 4.97 3.20
CA ILE A 206 8.73 6.41 3.02
C ILE A 206 9.79 6.66 1.96
N GLY A 207 10.78 5.76 1.82
CA GLY A 207 11.79 5.81 0.77
C GLY A 207 11.25 5.59 -0.64
N LYS A 208 9.99 5.15 -0.82
CA LYS A 208 9.42 4.96 -2.16
C LYS A 208 9.05 6.29 -2.79
N GLU A 209 9.48 6.54 -4.04
CA GLU A 209 9.18 7.77 -4.78
C GLU A 209 7.71 8.16 -4.80
N ALA A 210 6.82 7.18 -5.01
CA ALA A 210 5.40 7.46 -5.07
C ALA A 210 4.84 7.97 -3.72
N VAL A 211 5.47 7.60 -2.60
CA VAL A 211 5.14 8.13 -1.26
C VAL A 211 5.74 9.54 -1.10
N GLN A 212 6.99 9.75 -1.50
CA GLN A 212 7.62 11.08 -1.44
C GLN A 212 6.86 12.12 -2.29
N ASN A 213 6.37 11.69 -3.47
CA ASN A 213 5.59 12.53 -4.37
C ASN A 213 4.23 12.95 -3.78
N LEU A 214 3.77 12.36 -2.67
CA LEU A 214 2.60 12.90 -1.95
C LEU A 214 2.85 14.36 -1.52
N LEU A 215 4.06 14.69 -1.08
CA LEU A 215 4.42 16.04 -0.67
C LEU A 215 4.56 16.98 -1.85
N ALA A 216 5.32 16.57 -2.87
CA ALA A 216 5.50 17.34 -4.09
C ALA A 216 4.14 17.62 -4.75
N PHE A 217 3.28 16.60 -4.87
CA PHE A 217 1.94 16.75 -5.42
C PHE A 217 1.11 17.78 -4.64
N ARG A 218 1.05 17.66 -3.31
CA ARG A 218 0.21 18.55 -2.49
C ARG A 218 0.68 20.00 -2.51
N PHE A 219 1.98 20.23 -2.36
CA PHE A 219 2.49 21.58 -2.08
C PHE A 219 3.08 22.30 -3.30
N ALA A 220 3.38 21.60 -4.41
CA ALA A 220 3.76 22.23 -5.66
C ALA A 220 2.55 22.62 -6.54
N ASN A 221 1.38 22.02 -6.31
CA ASN A 221 0.21 22.22 -7.15
C ASN A 221 -0.85 23.09 -6.46
N GLY A 222 -0.82 24.39 -6.73
CA GLY A 222 -1.76 25.37 -6.16
C GLY A 222 -3.25 25.08 -6.46
N MET A 223 -3.56 24.25 -7.45
CA MET A 223 -4.95 23.85 -7.73
C MET A 223 -5.51 22.82 -6.73
N PHE A 224 -4.66 21.97 -6.13
CA PHE A 224 -5.11 20.86 -5.29
C PHE A 224 -5.19 21.20 -3.80
N GLU A 225 -4.25 21.99 -3.28
CA GLU A 225 -4.22 22.33 -1.85
C GLU A 225 -5.52 23.00 -1.34
N PRO A 226 -6.20 23.90 -2.08
CA PRO A 226 -7.51 24.43 -1.67
C PRO A 226 -8.61 23.38 -1.53
N LEU A 227 -8.49 22.25 -2.23
CA LEU A 227 -9.41 21.11 -2.17
C LEU A 227 -9.04 20.13 -1.03
N TRP A 228 -7.94 20.35 -0.33
CA TRP A 228 -7.36 19.38 0.60
C TRP A 228 -7.89 19.49 2.03
N ASN A 229 -9.21 19.48 2.19
CA ASN A 229 -9.87 19.68 3.49
C ASN A 229 -11.29 19.08 3.55
N ARG A 230 -11.86 19.05 4.76
CA ARG A 230 -13.20 18.52 5.06
C ARG A 230 -14.36 19.10 4.23
N THR A 231 -14.22 20.28 3.65
CA THR A 231 -15.25 20.88 2.79
C THR A 231 -15.33 20.16 1.45
N HIS A 232 -14.22 19.64 0.95
CA HIS A 232 -14.12 19.04 -0.38
C HIS A 232 -13.89 17.53 -0.33
N ILE A 233 -13.24 17.01 0.72
CA ILE A 233 -12.97 15.58 0.89
C ILE A 233 -14.07 14.94 1.73
N ASP A 234 -14.60 13.82 1.27
CA ASP A 234 -15.57 13.00 2.00
C ASP A 234 -14.87 11.98 2.92
N HIS A 235 -13.89 11.24 2.38
CA HIS A 235 -13.09 10.27 3.13
C HIS A 235 -11.79 9.93 2.38
N ILE A 236 -10.88 9.28 3.10
CA ILE A 236 -9.61 8.80 2.57
C ILE A 236 -9.50 7.30 2.83
N GLN A 237 -8.90 6.56 1.89
CA GLN A 237 -8.59 5.14 2.02
C GLN A 237 -7.09 4.94 1.80
N ILE A 238 -6.44 4.17 2.65
CA ILE A 238 -5.04 3.76 2.50
C ILE A 238 -5.02 2.24 2.62
N THR A 239 -4.66 1.58 1.52
CA THR A 239 -4.62 0.12 1.39
C THR A 239 -3.19 -0.32 1.18
N ALA A 240 -2.70 -1.30 1.96
CA ALA A 240 -1.47 -2.03 1.65
C ALA A 240 -1.67 -3.53 1.88
N THR A 241 -1.84 -4.29 0.80
CA THR A 241 -2.10 -5.73 0.84
C THR A 241 -0.94 -6.53 0.27
N GLU A 242 -0.77 -7.75 0.78
CA GLU A 242 0.20 -8.72 0.30
C GLU A 242 -0.50 -9.99 -0.14
N GLN A 243 -0.07 -10.55 -1.26
CA GLN A 243 -0.62 -11.79 -1.81
C GLN A 243 -0.04 -13.04 -1.14
N VAL A 244 1.15 -12.93 -0.55
CA VAL A 244 1.85 -14.01 0.14
C VAL A 244 1.30 -14.24 1.55
N GLY A 245 1.44 -15.46 2.05
CA GLY A 245 1.13 -15.80 3.44
C GLY A 245 2.25 -15.36 4.40
N VAL A 246 2.32 -16.01 5.56
CA VAL A 246 3.43 -15.80 6.51
C VAL A 246 4.72 -16.49 6.08
N GLU A 247 4.61 -17.52 5.25
CA GLU A 247 5.72 -18.32 4.71
C GLU A 247 6.65 -18.81 5.85
N TRP A 248 7.97 -18.74 5.66
CA TRP A 248 8.96 -19.17 6.64
C TRP A 248 9.07 -18.27 7.90
N ARG A 249 8.35 -17.14 7.93
CA ARG A 249 8.45 -16.13 9.02
C ARG A 249 7.42 -16.32 10.13
N GLY A 250 6.79 -17.50 10.23
CA GLY A 250 5.73 -17.80 11.20
C GLY A 250 6.05 -17.36 12.62
N ALA A 251 7.18 -17.79 13.17
CA ALA A 251 7.59 -17.49 14.54
C ALA A 251 7.76 -15.98 14.84
N TYR A 252 8.20 -15.19 13.85
CA TYR A 252 8.29 -13.73 13.98
C TYR A 252 6.89 -13.11 13.90
N TYR A 253 6.10 -13.51 12.91
CA TYR A 253 4.81 -12.88 12.64
C TYR A 253 3.78 -13.15 13.73
N GLU A 254 3.84 -14.33 14.37
CA GLU A 254 2.99 -14.68 15.52
C GLU A 254 3.06 -13.65 16.65
N LYS A 255 4.21 -13.00 16.83
CA LYS A 255 4.42 -11.94 17.84
C LYS A 255 4.08 -10.55 17.34
N SER A 256 4.11 -10.35 16.02
CA SER A 256 3.91 -9.05 15.40
C SER A 256 2.44 -8.80 15.08
N GLY A 257 1.82 -9.69 14.31
CA GLY A 257 0.56 -9.44 13.64
C GLY A 257 0.66 -8.32 12.60
N VAL A 258 -0.38 -8.17 11.78
CA VAL A 258 -0.39 -7.11 10.75
C VAL A 258 -0.50 -5.70 11.35
N MET A 259 -1.06 -5.56 12.56
CA MET A 259 -1.16 -4.26 13.21
C MET A 259 0.22 -3.64 13.45
N ARG A 260 1.17 -4.43 13.97
CA ARG A 260 2.54 -3.97 14.24
C ARG A 260 3.42 -3.97 13.00
N ASP A 261 3.21 -4.93 12.10
CA ASP A 261 4.09 -5.11 10.93
C ASP A 261 3.87 -4.03 9.86
N MET A 262 2.62 -3.58 9.69
CA MET A 262 2.18 -2.73 8.58
C MET A 262 1.43 -1.46 9.02
N ILE A 263 0.48 -1.56 9.95
CA ILE A 263 -0.40 -0.42 10.27
C ILE A 263 0.33 0.62 11.11
N GLN A 264 0.94 0.20 12.23
CA GLN A 264 1.61 1.06 13.21
C GLN A 264 2.68 1.96 12.58
N ASN A 265 3.39 1.45 11.58
CA ASN A 265 4.46 2.15 10.86
C ASN A 265 3.96 2.73 9.51
N HIS A 266 4.01 1.93 8.45
CA HIS A 266 3.88 2.34 7.06
C HIS A 266 2.60 3.13 6.79
N LEU A 267 1.44 2.64 7.27
CA LEU A 267 0.16 3.27 6.96
C LEU A 267 -0.03 4.58 7.72
N PHE A 268 0.40 4.66 9.00
CA PHE A 268 0.37 5.93 9.72
C PHE A 268 1.34 6.96 9.15
N GLN A 269 2.51 6.53 8.66
CA GLN A 269 3.45 7.44 8.01
C GLN A 269 2.91 7.99 6.67
N MET A 270 2.31 7.13 5.83
CA MET A 270 1.63 7.57 4.61
C MET A 270 0.43 8.50 4.92
N MET A 271 -0.36 8.17 5.94
CA MET A 271 -1.44 9.04 6.41
C MET A 271 -0.92 10.41 6.84
N ALA A 272 0.20 10.44 7.58
CA ALA A 272 0.79 11.68 8.05
C ALA A 272 1.22 12.58 6.88
N TYR A 273 1.95 12.06 5.88
CA TYR A 273 2.30 12.85 4.70
C TYR A 273 1.09 13.36 3.93
N LEU A 274 0.09 12.49 3.73
CA LEU A 274 -1.10 12.84 2.99
C LEU A 274 -1.93 13.93 3.69
N CYS A 275 -1.97 13.92 5.02
CA CYS A 275 -2.94 14.72 5.77
C CYS A 275 -2.30 15.89 6.55
N MET A 276 -0.98 15.98 6.70
CA MET A 276 -0.34 17.05 7.47
C MET A 276 -0.59 18.45 6.88
N GLU A 277 -0.43 19.50 7.68
CA GLU A 277 -0.49 20.87 7.13
C GLU A 277 0.72 21.14 6.22
N PRO A 278 0.66 22.16 5.34
CA PRO A 278 1.84 22.64 4.63
C PRO A 278 2.96 22.99 5.61
N PRO A 279 4.15 22.37 5.49
CA PRO A 279 5.28 22.73 6.32
C PRO A 279 5.81 24.11 5.92
N THR A 280 6.52 24.78 6.83
CA THR A 280 7.10 26.11 6.57
C THR A 280 8.25 26.06 5.56
N SER A 281 8.87 24.91 5.38
CA SER A 281 9.95 24.61 4.43
C SER A 281 10.05 23.10 4.20
N PHE A 282 10.94 22.68 3.30
CA PHE A 282 11.29 21.27 3.10
C PHE A 282 12.41 20.77 4.03
N GLU A 283 12.82 21.57 5.02
CA GLU A 283 13.75 21.12 6.06
C GLU A 283 13.17 19.94 6.84
N ALA A 284 14.03 18.97 7.19
CA ALA A 284 13.63 17.73 7.85
C ALA A 284 12.71 17.97 9.06
N ASP A 285 13.06 18.90 9.95
CA ASP A 285 12.24 19.19 11.13
C ASP A 285 10.93 19.90 10.82
N ALA A 286 10.86 20.73 9.78
CA ALA A 286 9.60 21.36 9.39
C ALA A 286 8.57 20.30 8.95
N ILE A 287 9.02 19.30 8.18
CA ILE A 287 8.21 18.16 7.77
C ILE A 287 7.84 17.28 8.96
N ARG A 288 8.83 16.86 9.77
CA ARG A 288 8.61 15.98 10.92
C ARG A 288 7.69 16.59 11.98
N ASN A 289 7.77 17.90 12.20
CA ASN A 289 6.88 18.62 13.12
C ASN A 289 5.42 18.59 12.65
N GLU A 290 5.15 18.79 11.35
CA GLU A 290 3.78 18.72 10.83
C GLU A 290 3.22 17.28 10.82
N LYS A 291 4.08 16.27 10.58
CA LYS A 291 3.71 14.86 10.77
C LYS A 291 3.33 14.58 12.23
N PHE A 292 4.15 15.03 13.18
CA PHE A 292 3.91 14.81 14.61
C PHE A 292 2.64 15.49 15.09
N LYS A 293 2.42 16.74 14.70
CA LYS A 293 1.21 17.51 15.01
C LYS A 293 -0.04 16.81 14.46
N LEU A 294 0.04 16.22 13.27
CA LEU A 294 -1.07 15.44 12.72
C LEU A 294 -1.34 14.17 13.53
N LEU A 295 -0.34 13.32 13.73
CA LEU A 295 -0.50 12.07 14.46
C LEU A 295 -0.96 12.33 15.90
N SER A 296 -0.49 13.43 16.50
CA SER A 296 -0.91 13.86 17.82
C SER A 296 -2.39 14.20 17.91
N ALA A 297 -3.00 14.66 16.80
CA ALA A 297 -4.42 14.97 16.67
C ALA A 297 -5.28 13.74 16.31
N VAL A 298 -4.70 12.57 16.11
CA VAL A 298 -5.47 11.34 15.91
C VAL A 298 -6.16 10.97 17.22
N ARG A 299 -7.49 10.79 17.14
CA ARG A 299 -8.31 10.41 18.28
C ARG A 299 -7.98 8.98 18.70
N LEU A 300 -7.62 8.79 19.97
CA LEU A 300 -7.45 7.48 20.57
C LEU A 300 -8.81 6.78 20.69
N MET A 301 -8.86 5.49 20.37
CA MET A 301 -10.07 4.69 20.48
C MET A 301 -10.30 4.31 21.96
N SER A 302 -11.52 4.51 22.45
CA SER A 302 -12.01 3.78 23.63
C SER A 302 -12.27 2.31 23.30
N SER A 303 -12.45 1.43 24.28
CA SER A 303 -12.78 0.02 24.04
C SER A 303 -14.03 -0.15 23.17
N ASP A 304 -15.07 0.66 23.40
CA ASP A 304 -16.29 0.68 22.57
C ASP A 304 -16.00 1.18 21.14
N ASP A 305 -15.12 2.16 20.99
CA ASP A 305 -14.70 2.63 19.66
C ASP A 305 -13.94 1.53 18.90
N VAL A 306 -13.14 0.69 19.57
CA VAL A 306 -12.41 -0.40 18.91
C VAL A 306 -13.41 -1.36 18.26
N ALA A 307 -14.47 -1.77 18.97
CA ALA A 307 -15.48 -2.68 18.42
C ALA A 307 -16.20 -2.11 17.19
N LEU A 308 -16.34 -0.78 17.09
CA LEU A 308 -17.05 -0.11 15.98
C LEU A 308 -16.14 0.35 14.84
N ASN A 309 -14.85 0.57 15.12
CA ASN A 309 -13.93 1.25 14.20
C ASN A 309 -12.67 0.44 13.88
N ALA A 310 -12.52 -0.78 14.42
CA ALA A 310 -11.41 -1.66 14.13
C ALA A 310 -11.91 -3.08 13.78
N VAL A 311 -11.33 -3.65 12.74
CA VAL A 311 -11.61 -5.01 12.28
C VAL A 311 -10.30 -5.78 12.26
N ARG A 312 -10.32 -7.01 12.76
CA ARG A 312 -9.22 -7.98 12.61
C ARG A 312 -9.68 -9.21 11.84
N GLY A 313 -8.74 -9.86 11.17
CA GLY A 313 -8.96 -11.11 10.46
C GLY A 313 -7.78 -12.05 10.54
N GLN A 314 -8.04 -13.34 10.32
CA GLN A 314 -7.01 -14.37 10.20
C GLN A 314 -7.34 -15.27 9.00
N TYR A 315 -6.36 -15.49 8.11
CA TYR A 315 -6.61 -16.25 6.88
C TYR A 315 -6.83 -17.74 7.15
N ALA A 316 -7.85 -18.29 6.49
CA ALA A 316 -8.14 -19.71 6.40
C ALA A 316 -7.43 -20.34 5.20
N GLU A 317 -7.64 -21.63 5.01
CA GLU A 317 -7.29 -22.33 3.78
C GLU A 317 -7.83 -21.65 2.52
N GLY A 318 -7.19 -21.92 1.39
CA GLY A 318 -7.61 -21.36 0.11
C GLY A 318 -6.68 -21.79 -1.02
N VAL A 319 -6.49 -20.90 -1.99
CA VAL A 319 -5.71 -21.18 -3.19
C VAL A 319 -4.67 -20.08 -3.37
N LYS A 320 -3.41 -20.47 -3.56
CA LYS A 320 -2.29 -19.57 -3.86
C LYS A 320 -2.38 -19.04 -5.29
N PRO A 321 -1.64 -17.97 -5.64
CA PRO A 321 -1.66 -17.41 -7.00
C PRO A 321 -1.24 -18.38 -8.11
N ASP A 322 -0.43 -19.38 -7.77
CA ASP A 322 0.00 -20.45 -8.67
C ASP A 322 -1.02 -21.59 -8.82
N GLY A 323 -2.16 -21.50 -8.14
CA GLY A 323 -3.22 -22.53 -8.13
C GLY A 323 -3.02 -23.64 -7.10
N SER A 324 -1.92 -23.65 -6.35
CA SER A 324 -1.68 -24.66 -5.31
C SER A 324 -2.54 -24.41 -4.05
N PRO A 325 -2.87 -25.45 -3.26
CA PRO A 325 -3.63 -25.28 -2.03
C PRO A 325 -2.81 -24.50 -0.99
N ALA A 326 -3.47 -23.58 -0.30
CA ALA A 326 -2.93 -22.85 0.84
C ALA A 326 -3.53 -23.39 2.15
N VAL A 327 -2.70 -23.47 3.18
CA VAL A 327 -3.13 -23.84 4.55
C VAL A 327 -3.64 -22.62 5.30
N ALA A 328 -4.44 -22.84 6.35
CA ALA A 328 -4.84 -21.77 7.26
C ALA A 328 -3.66 -21.29 8.10
N TYR A 329 -3.71 -20.05 8.59
CA TYR A 329 -2.61 -19.46 9.38
C TYR A 329 -2.21 -20.32 10.59
N ARG A 330 -3.18 -20.88 11.30
CA ARG A 330 -2.96 -21.74 12.49
C ARG A 330 -2.27 -23.07 12.18
N ASP A 331 -2.25 -23.48 10.92
CA ASP A 331 -1.62 -24.70 10.44
C ASP A 331 -0.24 -24.44 9.79
N GLU A 332 0.19 -23.18 9.73
CA GLU A 332 1.51 -22.80 9.22
C GLU A 332 2.63 -23.22 10.19
N ALA A 333 3.84 -23.37 9.66
CA ALA A 333 5.00 -23.73 10.45
C ALA A 333 5.28 -22.68 11.54
N HIS A 334 5.51 -23.16 12.77
CA HIS A 334 5.83 -22.34 13.95
C HIS A 334 4.72 -21.36 14.38
N ILE A 335 3.45 -21.65 14.07
CA ILE A 335 2.28 -20.91 14.56
C ILE A 335 1.57 -21.70 15.66
N ASN A 336 0.97 -20.99 16.62
CA ASN A 336 0.12 -21.60 17.64
C ASN A 336 -1.22 -22.03 17.01
N PRO A 337 -1.66 -23.30 17.15
CA PRO A 337 -2.96 -23.76 16.67
C PRO A 337 -4.18 -23.01 17.25
N HIS A 338 -3.98 -22.27 18.34
CA HIS A 338 -4.98 -21.42 18.98
C HIS A 338 -4.63 -19.92 18.88
N SER A 339 -3.80 -19.54 17.91
CA SER A 339 -3.34 -18.16 17.71
C SER A 339 -4.51 -17.19 17.58
N ASN A 340 -4.39 -16.06 18.29
CA ASN A 340 -5.27 -14.90 18.19
C ASN A 340 -4.66 -13.79 17.32
N THR A 341 -3.51 -14.04 16.70
CA THR A 341 -2.75 -13.06 15.93
C THR A 341 -3.46 -12.76 14.62
N GLU A 342 -3.63 -11.48 14.35
CA GLU A 342 -4.30 -10.99 13.15
C GLU A 342 -3.35 -10.97 11.94
N THR A 343 -3.81 -11.56 10.83
CA THR A 343 -3.14 -11.49 9.52
C THR A 343 -3.78 -10.45 8.60
N PHE A 344 -4.92 -9.88 9.01
CA PHE A 344 -5.60 -8.76 8.39
C PHE A 344 -6.08 -7.78 9.46
N ALA A 345 -6.03 -6.48 9.17
CA ALA A 345 -6.63 -5.46 10.00
C ALA A 345 -7.12 -4.28 9.17
N ALA A 346 -8.25 -3.69 9.57
CA ALA A 346 -8.77 -2.44 9.02
C ALA A 346 -9.21 -1.50 10.14
N LEU A 347 -8.86 -0.22 10.02
CA LEU A 347 -9.16 0.83 11.01
C LEU A 347 -9.89 1.99 10.35
N LYS A 348 -10.86 2.56 11.06
CA LYS A 348 -11.47 3.85 10.76
C LYS A 348 -10.97 4.87 11.78
N VAL A 349 -10.03 5.69 11.35
CA VAL A 349 -9.34 6.69 12.17
C VAL A 349 -10.01 8.07 12.00
N ARG A 350 -10.04 8.85 13.10
CA ARG A 350 -10.51 10.24 13.10
C ARG A 350 -9.38 11.17 13.52
N ILE A 351 -9.26 12.30 12.84
CA ILE A 351 -8.26 13.35 13.11
C ILE A 351 -8.99 14.58 13.65
N ASP A 352 -8.74 14.93 14.91
CA ASP A 352 -9.39 16.01 15.63
C ASP A 352 -8.67 17.34 15.42
N ASN A 353 -8.75 17.86 14.18
CA ASN A 353 -8.29 19.20 13.84
C ASN A 353 -9.24 19.91 12.86
N TRP A 354 -9.02 21.21 12.60
CA TRP A 354 -9.89 22.01 11.76
C TRP A 354 -10.00 21.52 10.30
N ARG A 355 -8.92 20.99 9.74
CA ARG A 355 -8.85 20.53 8.35
C ARG A 355 -9.63 19.24 8.14
N TRP A 356 -9.55 18.30 9.09
CA TRP A 356 -10.03 16.92 8.93
C TRP A 356 -11.24 16.56 9.79
N HIS A 357 -11.74 17.47 10.62
CA HIS A 357 -12.92 17.19 11.45
C HIS A 357 -14.10 16.63 10.63
N GLY A 358 -14.55 15.43 10.99
CA GLY A 358 -15.65 14.72 10.33
C GLY A 358 -15.27 13.90 9.08
N VAL A 359 -14.02 13.96 8.62
CA VAL A 359 -13.49 13.13 7.52
C VAL A 359 -12.85 11.88 8.12
N PRO A 360 -13.40 10.67 7.90
CA PRO A 360 -12.71 9.45 8.32
C PRO A 360 -11.57 9.10 7.36
N VAL A 361 -10.51 8.55 7.94
CA VAL A 361 -9.42 7.90 7.21
C VAL A 361 -9.52 6.41 7.46
N TYR A 362 -9.69 5.62 6.40
CA TYR A 362 -9.73 4.18 6.47
C TYR A 362 -8.35 3.61 6.13
N LEU A 363 -7.80 2.81 7.03
CA LEU A 363 -6.54 2.11 6.86
C LEU A 363 -6.86 0.62 6.74
N ARG A 364 -6.30 -0.10 5.76
CA ARG A 364 -6.37 -1.57 5.74
C ARG A 364 -5.08 -2.21 5.27
N SER A 365 -4.73 -3.33 5.91
CA SER A 365 -3.63 -4.17 5.49
C SER A 365 -3.90 -5.63 5.80
N GLY A 366 -3.31 -6.53 5.01
CA GLY A 366 -3.42 -7.95 5.24
C GLY A 366 -2.51 -8.79 4.37
N LYS A 367 -2.24 -10.00 4.84
CA LYS A 367 -1.56 -11.09 4.13
C LYS A 367 -2.58 -12.06 3.52
N ALA A 368 -2.10 -12.89 2.60
CA ALA A 368 -2.91 -13.86 1.87
C ALA A 368 -4.10 -13.19 1.16
N MET A 369 -3.89 -11.99 0.64
CA MET A 369 -4.92 -11.19 -0.04
C MET A 369 -5.01 -11.58 -1.52
N GLU A 370 -6.10 -11.19 -2.19
CA GLU A 370 -6.29 -11.41 -3.63
C GLU A 370 -5.11 -10.90 -4.48
N SER A 371 -4.60 -9.71 -4.15
CA SER A 371 -3.50 -9.09 -4.89
C SER A 371 -2.57 -8.28 -3.97
N LYS A 372 -1.33 -8.11 -4.42
CA LYS A 372 -0.36 -7.20 -3.80
C LYS A 372 -0.62 -5.78 -4.31
N THR A 373 -1.01 -4.88 -3.41
CA THR A 373 -1.27 -3.48 -3.80
C THR A 373 -0.95 -2.53 -2.66
N THR A 374 -0.48 -1.33 -2.98
CA THR A 374 -0.35 -0.20 -2.08
C THR A 374 -0.90 1.03 -2.78
N GLU A 375 -1.98 1.59 -2.25
CA GLU A 375 -2.66 2.72 -2.87
C GLU A 375 -3.34 3.62 -1.83
N ILE A 376 -3.50 4.89 -2.22
CA ILE A 376 -4.22 5.90 -1.46
C ILE A 376 -5.34 6.45 -2.33
N VAL A 377 -6.57 6.44 -1.82
CA VAL A 377 -7.74 7.00 -2.50
C VAL A 377 -8.27 8.18 -1.70
N VAL A 378 -8.24 9.36 -2.30
CA VAL A 378 -8.90 10.57 -1.80
C VAL A 378 -10.24 10.70 -2.51
N GLN A 379 -11.33 10.47 -1.76
CA GLN A 379 -12.69 10.60 -2.27
C GLN A 379 -13.21 12.02 -1.99
N PHE A 380 -13.53 12.77 -3.04
CA PHE A 380 -14.14 14.10 -2.89
C PHE A 380 -15.63 13.99 -2.55
N ARG A 381 -16.23 15.09 -2.09
CA ARG A 381 -17.67 15.22 -1.94
C ARG A 381 -18.33 15.36 -3.31
N ARG A 382 -19.56 14.85 -3.40
CA ARG A 382 -20.36 14.96 -4.62
C ARG A 382 -20.85 16.40 -4.82
N ALA A 383 -20.79 16.88 -6.06
CA ALA A 383 -21.36 18.18 -6.42
C ALA A 383 -22.89 18.20 -6.26
N PRO A 384 -23.50 19.36 -5.94
CA PRO A 384 -24.95 19.48 -5.89
C PRO A 384 -25.61 19.19 -7.24
N GLU A 385 -26.70 18.41 -7.25
CA GLU A 385 -27.37 17.97 -8.48
C GLU A 385 -28.33 19.01 -9.09
N PHE A 386 -28.70 20.05 -8.34
CA PHE A 386 -29.81 20.94 -8.72
C PHE A 386 -29.57 21.68 -10.06
N THR A 387 -28.32 21.98 -10.41
CA THR A 387 -27.94 22.63 -11.67
C THR A 387 -28.31 21.77 -12.89
N PHE A 388 -28.40 20.46 -12.71
CA PHE A 388 -28.70 19.50 -13.78
C PHE A 388 -30.18 19.09 -13.81
N ARG A 389 -31.06 19.70 -13.00
CA ARG A 389 -32.51 19.47 -13.06
C ARG A 389 -33.03 19.73 -14.47
N GLY A 390 -33.93 18.87 -14.93
CA GLY A 390 -34.47 18.92 -16.30
C GLY A 390 -33.50 18.40 -17.38
N THR A 391 -32.33 17.90 -16.99
CA THR A 391 -31.39 17.23 -17.91
C THR A 391 -31.22 15.76 -17.54
N PRO A 392 -30.80 14.89 -18.49
CA PRO A 392 -30.49 13.50 -18.18
C PRO A 392 -29.37 13.30 -17.15
N ALA A 393 -28.52 14.31 -16.92
CA ALA A 393 -27.44 14.28 -15.93
C ALA A 393 -27.94 14.31 -14.47
N PHE A 394 -29.21 14.66 -14.23
CA PHE A 394 -29.81 14.58 -12.91
C PHE A 394 -29.76 13.12 -12.38
N GLY A 395 -29.25 12.90 -11.17
CA GLY A 395 -29.00 11.57 -10.63
C GLY A 395 -27.79 10.81 -11.23
N GLN A 396 -27.01 11.42 -12.13
CA GLN A 396 -25.77 10.85 -12.69
C GLN A 396 -24.50 11.42 -12.05
N LEU A 397 -24.61 12.37 -11.12
CA LEU A 397 -23.43 12.96 -10.49
C LEU A 397 -22.82 11.98 -9.49
N GLU A 398 -21.58 11.60 -9.76
CA GLU A 398 -20.73 10.84 -8.86
C GLU A 398 -19.62 11.73 -8.30
N ALA A 399 -19.10 11.35 -7.14
CA ALA A 399 -17.98 12.04 -6.53
C ALA A 399 -16.68 11.78 -7.29
N ASN A 400 -15.82 12.81 -7.34
CA ASN A 400 -14.49 12.70 -7.94
C ASN A 400 -13.55 11.88 -7.03
N GLN A 401 -12.54 11.28 -7.63
CA GLN A 401 -11.54 10.47 -6.93
C GLN A 401 -10.16 10.86 -7.41
N LEU A 402 -9.23 11.05 -6.47
CA LEU A 402 -7.80 11.13 -6.75
C LEU A 402 -7.13 9.92 -6.11
N ILE A 403 -6.40 9.16 -6.93
CA ILE A 403 -5.82 7.88 -6.53
C ILE A 403 -4.31 7.96 -6.73
N PHE A 404 -3.55 7.75 -5.66
CA PHE A 404 -2.10 7.58 -5.71
C PHE A 404 -1.78 6.09 -5.67
N ARG A 405 -1.14 5.60 -6.71
CA ARG A 405 -0.66 4.22 -6.80
C ARG A 405 0.79 4.20 -6.35
N ILE A 406 1.02 3.54 -5.22
CA ILE A 406 2.34 3.45 -4.61
C ILE A 406 3.07 2.19 -5.08
N HIS A 407 2.35 1.09 -5.29
CA HIS A 407 2.88 -0.15 -5.88
C HIS A 407 1.75 -1.17 -6.17
N PRO A 408 1.81 -1.98 -7.23
CA PRO A 408 2.61 -1.80 -8.45
C PRO A 408 2.03 -0.67 -9.33
N GLU A 409 2.66 -0.43 -10.49
CA GLU A 409 2.21 0.58 -11.47
C GLU A 409 2.11 1.97 -10.84
N GLU A 410 3.25 2.44 -10.35
CA GLU A 410 3.40 3.71 -9.66
C GLU A 410 2.85 4.87 -10.51
N GLY A 411 1.98 5.69 -9.94
CA GLY A 411 1.31 6.74 -10.71
C GLY A 411 0.19 7.46 -9.95
N ILE A 412 -0.47 8.38 -10.66
CA ILE A 412 -1.59 9.19 -10.13
C ILE A 412 -2.75 9.13 -11.12
N GLU A 413 -3.96 8.86 -10.61
CA GLU A 413 -5.18 8.82 -11.41
C GLU A 413 -6.23 9.79 -10.84
N LEU A 414 -6.72 10.72 -11.68
CA LEU A 414 -7.85 11.58 -11.36
C LEU A 414 -9.10 11.11 -12.11
N ARG A 415 -10.13 10.70 -11.37
CA ARG A 415 -11.43 10.31 -11.92
C ARG A 415 -12.47 11.41 -11.67
N PHE A 416 -13.07 11.90 -12.75
CA PHE A 416 -14.06 12.99 -12.72
C PHE A 416 -15.13 12.80 -13.79
N LEU A 417 -16.14 13.65 -13.82
CA LEU A 417 -17.23 13.59 -14.81
C LEU A 417 -16.96 14.54 -15.98
N ALA A 418 -17.18 14.06 -17.19
CA ALA A 418 -17.18 14.86 -18.40
C ALA A 418 -18.53 14.73 -19.14
N LYS A 419 -18.93 15.78 -19.85
CA LYS A 419 -20.09 15.73 -20.74
C LYS A 419 -19.78 14.78 -21.90
N ARG A 420 -20.69 13.85 -22.16
CA ARG A 420 -20.65 13.02 -23.35
C ARG A 420 -20.76 13.89 -24.62
N PRO A 421 -19.91 13.68 -25.65
CA PRO A 421 -20.10 14.31 -26.95
C PRO A 421 -21.49 13.99 -27.52
N GLY A 422 -22.24 15.02 -27.92
CA GLY A 422 -23.64 14.88 -28.38
C GLY A 422 -24.54 16.04 -27.95
N PRO A 423 -25.81 16.05 -28.39
CA PRO A 423 -26.74 17.17 -28.16
C PRO A 423 -27.33 17.21 -26.75
N SER A 424 -27.30 16.10 -26.01
CA SER A 424 -27.89 15.98 -24.66
C SER A 424 -26.84 16.08 -23.55
N MET A 425 -27.26 16.53 -22.37
CA MET A 425 -26.39 16.67 -21.20
C MET A 425 -26.35 15.34 -20.42
N HIS A 426 -25.51 14.42 -20.88
CA HIS A 426 -25.18 13.17 -20.18
C HIS A 426 -23.77 13.29 -19.59
N MET A 427 -23.60 12.84 -18.35
CA MET A 427 -22.31 12.83 -17.68
C MET A 427 -21.71 11.43 -17.72
N ARG A 428 -20.41 11.34 -17.98
CA ARG A 428 -19.66 10.09 -17.91
C ARG A 428 -18.43 10.26 -17.07
N LYS A 429 -18.13 9.27 -16.23
CA LYS A 429 -16.86 9.21 -15.51
C LYS A 429 -15.72 8.95 -16.51
N VAL A 430 -14.68 9.75 -16.42
CA VAL A 430 -13.45 9.65 -17.21
C VAL A 430 -12.26 9.70 -16.27
N ASN A 431 -11.12 9.21 -16.75
CA ASN A 431 -9.87 9.14 -16.01
C ASN A 431 -8.78 9.95 -16.74
N MET A 432 -8.06 10.77 -15.99
CA MET A 432 -6.73 11.27 -16.36
C MET A 432 -5.71 10.48 -15.58
N HIS A 433 -4.63 10.07 -16.24
CA HIS A 433 -3.64 9.15 -15.71
C HIS A 433 -2.23 9.67 -15.97
N PHE A 434 -1.40 9.56 -14.95
CA PHE A 434 0.04 9.74 -15.00
C PHE A 434 0.67 8.46 -14.45
N ALA A 435 1.67 7.91 -15.15
CA ALA A 435 2.49 6.79 -14.69
C ALA A 435 3.97 7.15 -14.74
N TYR A 436 4.73 6.62 -13.77
CA TYR A 436 6.15 6.92 -13.64
C TYR A 436 6.99 6.36 -14.77
N ASP A 437 6.71 5.14 -15.22
CA ASP A 437 7.42 4.46 -16.30
C ASP A 437 7.21 5.11 -17.68
N GLU A 438 6.07 5.76 -17.88
CA GLU A 438 5.78 6.54 -19.09
C GLU A 438 6.46 7.92 -19.09
N ALA A 439 6.59 8.55 -17.91
CA ALA A 439 7.02 9.93 -17.78
C ALA A 439 8.52 10.10 -17.46
N PHE A 440 9.15 9.10 -16.83
CA PHE A 440 10.52 9.18 -16.32
C PHE A 440 11.31 7.93 -16.70
N THR A 441 12.55 8.13 -17.14
CA THR A 441 13.52 7.03 -17.26
C THR A 441 14.02 6.68 -15.87
N ARG A 442 13.66 5.50 -15.35
CA ARG A 442 14.02 5.12 -13.99
C ARG A 442 14.46 3.65 -13.90
N GLN A 443 15.51 3.40 -13.13
CA GLN A 443 15.88 2.05 -12.72
C GLN A 443 15.05 1.60 -11.50
N PRO A 444 14.67 0.31 -11.39
CA PRO A 444 13.90 -0.18 -10.25
C PRO A 444 14.63 0.05 -8.92
N GLY A 445 14.07 0.90 -8.06
CA GLY A 445 14.57 1.14 -6.69
C GLY A 445 13.74 0.38 -5.65
N THR A 446 14.36 0.08 -4.51
CA THR A 446 13.68 -0.54 -3.36
C THR A 446 13.20 0.49 -2.34
N GLY A 447 13.73 1.73 -2.43
CA GLY A 447 13.55 2.81 -1.48
C GLY A 447 14.71 2.93 -0.49
N TYR A 448 15.52 1.88 -0.33
CA TYR A 448 16.74 1.94 0.49
C TYR A 448 17.80 2.83 -0.15
N GLU A 449 17.85 2.94 -1.47
CA GLU A 449 18.77 3.82 -2.19
C GLU A 449 18.65 5.25 -1.68
N THR A 450 17.44 5.83 -1.75
CA THR A 450 17.18 7.20 -1.31
C THR A 450 17.44 7.37 0.17
N MET A 451 17.02 6.41 1.02
CA MET A 451 17.26 6.52 2.45
C MET A 451 18.74 6.48 2.82
N LEU A 452 19.53 5.59 2.22
CA LEU A 452 20.97 5.53 2.46
C LEU A 452 21.66 6.82 2.02
N TYR A 453 21.31 7.32 0.83
CA TYR A 453 21.80 8.57 0.29
C TYR A 453 21.47 9.77 1.19
N ASP A 454 20.22 9.91 1.63
CA ASP A 454 19.77 10.99 2.53
C ASP A 454 20.48 10.92 3.88
N CYS A 455 20.67 9.71 4.42
CA CYS A 455 21.39 9.53 5.67
C CYS A 455 22.87 9.94 5.54
N MET A 456 23.51 9.70 4.40
CA MET A 456 24.87 10.17 4.13
C MET A 456 24.92 11.70 3.98
N HIS A 457 23.89 12.34 3.46
CA HIS A 457 23.77 13.81 3.42
C HIS A 457 23.34 14.44 4.75
N GLY A 458 22.82 13.65 5.68
CA GLY A 458 22.30 14.15 6.95
C GLY A 458 20.86 14.65 6.87
N ASP A 459 20.15 14.34 5.78
CA ASP A 459 18.73 14.61 5.69
C ASP A 459 17.95 13.52 6.43
N SER A 460 17.20 13.95 7.45
CA SER A 460 16.36 13.09 8.27
C SER A 460 14.87 13.19 7.93
N SER A 461 14.51 13.85 6.82
CA SER A 461 13.13 14.08 6.36
C SER A 461 12.34 12.79 6.13
N LEU A 462 13.01 11.73 5.66
CA LEU A 462 12.44 10.40 5.41
C LEU A 462 12.47 9.46 6.61
N PHE A 463 13.00 9.91 7.76
CA PHE A 463 13.24 9.05 8.92
C PHE A 463 12.29 9.37 10.08
N SER A 464 11.92 8.33 10.83
CA SER A 464 11.01 8.49 11.95
C SER A 464 11.75 9.02 13.19
N ARG A 465 11.36 10.20 13.66
CA ARG A 465 11.79 10.77 14.93
C ARG A 465 11.11 10.06 16.11
N THR A 466 11.75 10.06 17.28
CA THR A 466 11.25 9.42 18.52
C THR A 466 9.77 9.70 18.78
N ASP A 467 9.36 10.97 18.70
CA ASP A 467 7.98 11.40 18.96
C ASP A 467 6.97 10.85 17.94
N LEU A 468 7.36 10.70 16.68
CA LEU A 468 6.53 10.06 15.64
C LEU A 468 6.30 8.58 15.95
N VAL A 469 7.36 7.84 16.30
CA VAL A 469 7.29 6.41 16.62
C VAL A 469 6.38 6.19 17.82
N GLU A 470 6.59 6.94 18.90
CA GLU A 470 5.81 6.83 20.13
C GLU A 470 4.35 7.23 19.92
N THR A 471 4.09 8.27 19.12
CA THR A 471 2.71 8.70 18.83
C THR A 471 1.97 7.65 18.00
N SER A 472 2.62 7.02 17.02
CA SER A 472 2.05 5.88 16.29
C SER A 472 1.70 4.73 17.23
N TRP A 473 2.57 4.38 18.18
CA TRP A 473 2.26 3.37 19.20
C TRP A 473 1.10 3.76 20.10
N ARG A 474 1.06 5.02 20.56
CA ARG A 474 -0.04 5.56 21.37
C ARG A 474 -1.39 5.40 20.68
N ILE A 475 -1.44 5.56 19.36
CA ILE A 475 -2.69 5.41 18.57
C ILE A 475 -3.14 3.95 18.51
N VAL A 476 -2.23 3.00 18.30
CA VAL A 476 -2.59 1.57 18.15
C VAL A 476 -2.76 0.84 19.47
N GLN A 477 -2.15 1.33 20.57
CA GLN A 477 -2.14 0.64 21.86
C GLN A 477 -3.53 0.23 22.34
N PRO A 478 -4.57 1.09 22.32
CA PRO A 478 -5.91 0.68 22.77
C PRO A 478 -6.50 -0.47 21.95
N VAL A 479 -6.19 -0.55 20.65
CA VAL A 479 -6.63 -1.64 19.79
C VAL A 479 -5.91 -2.94 20.17
N LEU A 480 -4.60 -2.86 20.42
CA LEU A 480 -3.78 -4.00 20.84
C LEU A 480 -4.22 -4.54 22.20
N ASP A 481 -4.57 -3.67 23.14
CA ASP A 481 -5.03 -4.05 24.48
C ASP A 481 -6.35 -4.84 24.39
N VAL A 482 -7.36 -4.28 23.72
CA VAL A 482 -8.66 -4.95 23.52
C VAL A 482 -8.50 -6.27 22.79
N TRP A 483 -7.73 -6.31 21.69
CA TRP A 483 -7.51 -7.53 20.92
C TRP A 483 -6.67 -8.57 21.65
N GLY A 484 -5.80 -8.16 22.58
CA GLY A 484 -5.01 -9.04 23.43
C GLY A 484 -5.85 -9.71 24.52
N GLU A 485 -6.83 -8.99 25.08
CA GLU A 485 -7.73 -9.50 26.12
C GLU A 485 -8.86 -10.37 25.53
N GLU A 486 -9.39 -10.00 24.36
CA GLU A 486 -10.50 -10.70 23.72
C GLU A 486 -10.03 -11.73 22.70
N LYS A 487 -10.49 -12.97 22.81
CA LYS A 487 -10.29 -13.99 21.75
C LYS A 487 -11.26 -13.77 20.61
N ALA A 488 -10.75 -13.75 19.38
CA ALA A 488 -11.57 -13.72 18.18
C ALA A 488 -12.36 -15.03 18.07
N VAL A 489 -13.69 -14.93 18.12
CA VAL A 489 -14.58 -16.09 18.08
C VAL A 489 -14.76 -16.67 16.67
N ASP A 490 -14.45 -15.87 15.65
CA ASP A 490 -14.69 -16.17 14.24
C ASP A 490 -13.42 -16.55 13.47
N PHE A 491 -12.24 -16.52 14.10
CA PHE A 491 -10.98 -16.90 13.43
C PHE A 491 -10.88 -18.41 13.14
N PRO A 492 -10.40 -18.80 11.94
CA PRO A 492 -10.07 -17.95 10.80
C PRO A 492 -11.33 -17.51 10.02
N ASN A 493 -11.36 -16.25 9.56
CA ASN A 493 -12.59 -15.61 9.06
C ASN A 493 -12.51 -15.06 7.62
N TYR A 494 -11.42 -15.31 6.89
CA TYR A 494 -11.35 -15.01 5.46
C TYR A 494 -10.46 -16.03 4.72
N PRO A 495 -10.82 -16.51 3.51
CA PRO A 495 -9.98 -17.47 2.78
C PRO A 495 -8.68 -16.85 2.25
N PHE A 496 -7.65 -17.68 2.08
CA PHE A 496 -6.45 -17.29 1.33
C PHE A 496 -6.83 -16.83 -0.10
N GLY A 497 -6.24 -15.72 -0.55
CA GLY A 497 -6.50 -15.12 -1.84
C GLY A 497 -7.89 -14.50 -1.88
N SER A 498 -8.35 -13.85 -0.82
CA SER A 498 -9.58 -13.06 -0.81
C SER A 498 -9.30 -11.62 -0.42
N TRP A 499 -10.31 -10.76 -0.43
CA TRP A 499 -10.17 -9.34 -0.05
C TRP A 499 -10.27 -9.07 1.47
N GLY A 500 -10.18 -10.12 2.30
CA GLY A 500 -10.25 -10.02 3.76
C GLY A 500 -11.65 -10.28 4.33
N PRO A 501 -11.84 -10.14 5.64
CA PRO A 501 -13.10 -10.50 6.31
C PRO A 501 -14.25 -9.57 5.92
N LYS A 502 -15.48 -10.12 5.89
CA LYS A 502 -16.72 -9.37 5.60
C LYS A 502 -16.85 -8.08 6.43
N ALA A 503 -16.50 -8.13 7.72
CA ALA A 503 -16.54 -6.99 8.63
C ALA A 503 -15.74 -5.77 8.12
N SER A 504 -14.69 -5.97 7.33
CA SER A 504 -13.91 -4.88 6.71
C SER A 504 -14.74 -4.08 5.69
N PHE A 505 -15.63 -4.74 4.97
CA PHE A 505 -16.54 -4.09 4.03
C PHE A 505 -17.66 -3.36 4.77
N GLU A 506 -18.11 -3.92 5.89
CA GLU A 506 -19.13 -3.33 6.77
C GLU A 506 -18.61 -2.11 7.54
N LEU A 507 -17.30 -2.00 7.79
CA LEU A 507 -16.66 -0.86 8.47
C LEU A 507 -16.93 0.51 7.79
N LEU A 508 -17.20 0.50 6.47
CA LEU A 508 -17.51 1.71 5.72
C LEU A 508 -19.01 2.06 5.76
N ASN A 509 -19.86 1.17 6.28
CA ASN A 509 -21.27 1.38 6.53
C ASN A 509 -21.52 2.05 7.92
N PRO A 510 -22.67 2.70 8.15
CA PRO A 510 -23.76 2.98 7.21
C PRO A 510 -23.42 4.16 6.27
N GLY A 511 -23.60 4.00 4.96
CA GLY A 511 -23.47 5.12 4.01
C GLY A 511 -23.22 4.72 2.55
N HIS A 512 -22.78 5.71 1.75
CA HIS A 512 -22.40 5.55 0.33
C HIS A 512 -20.92 5.18 0.13
N ARG A 513 -20.18 4.90 1.22
CA ARG A 513 -18.73 4.67 1.20
C ARG A 513 -18.44 3.18 1.01
N ARG A 514 -17.40 2.89 0.24
CA ARG A 514 -16.97 1.53 -0.11
C ARG A 514 -15.50 1.53 -0.46
N TRP A 515 -14.82 0.42 -0.22
CA TRP A 515 -13.47 0.24 -0.73
C TRP A 515 -13.48 0.39 -2.25
N VAL A 516 -12.51 1.15 -2.76
CA VAL A 516 -12.27 1.22 -4.20
C VAL A 516 -11.31 0.09 -4.53
N ASP A 517 -11.82 -1.01 -5.05
CA ASP A 517 -10.99 -2.14 -5.50
C ASP A 517 -10.78 -2.06 -7.02
N ARG A 518 -9.64 -2.54 -7.51
CA ARG A 518 -9.40 -2.73 -8.95
C ARG A 518 -10.17 -3.94 -9.43
N ILE A 519 -11.23 -3.70 -10.19
CA ILE A 519 -12.02 -4.76 -10.79
C ILE A 519 -11.49 -5.03 -12.20
N SER A 520 -10.99 -6.25 -12.42
CA SER A 520 -10.54 -6.65 -13.74
C SER A 520 -11.70 -6.70 -14.73
N ARG A 521 -11.47 -6.24 -15.97
CA ARG A 521 -12.45 -6.40 -17.06
C ARG A 521 -12.77 -7.87 -17.36
N THR A 522 -11.84 -8.78 -17.07
CA THR A 522 -11.96 -10.22 -17.35
C THR A 522 -13.14 -10.86 -16.62
N VAL A 523 -13.56 -10.27 -15.50
CA VAL A 523 -14.77 -10.65 -14.76
C VAL A 523 -16.00 -10.58 -15.67
N LEU A 524 -16.11 -9.51 -16.46
CA LEU A 524 -17.26 -9.27 -17.33
C LEU A 524 -17.22 -10.14 -18.60
N GLU A 525 -16.03 -10.54 -19.06
CA GLU A 525 -15.87 -11.40 -20.24
C GLU A 525 -16.46 -12.79 -20.04
N ARG A 526 -16.55 -13.25 -18.78
CA ARG A 526 -17.16 -14.54 -18.41
C ARG A 526 -18.69 -14.49 -18.43
N VAL A 527 -19.28 -13.30 -18.45
CA VAL A 527 -20.71 -13.12 -18.37
C VAL A 527 -21.29 -13.06 -19.79
N PRO A 528 -22.18 -13.98 -20.16
CA PRO A 528 -22.60 -14.10 -21.57
C PRO A 528 -23.24 -12.84 -22.17
N MET A 529 -23.92 -12.01 -21.36
CA MET A 529 -24.53 -10.77 -21.87
C MET A 529 -23.52 -9.72 -22.34
N PHE A 530 -22.25 -9.85 -21.94
CA PHE A 530 -21.18 -8.96 -22.35
C PHE A 530 -20.27 -9.57 -23.42
N GLU A 531 -20.54 -10.80 -23.89
CA GLU A 531 -19.79 -11.45 -24.95
C GLU A 531 -19.78 -10.60 -26.25
N GLY A 532 -18.61 -10.45 -26.87
CA GLY A 532 -18.45 -9.61 -28.06
C GLY A 532 -18.62 -8.09 -27.82
N SER A 533 -18.53 -7.64 -26.57
CA SER A 533 -18.43 -6.22 -26.22
C SER A 533 -17.03 -5.69 -26.50
N SER A 534 -16.91 -4.40 -26.83
CA SER A 534 -15.59 -3.79 -27.02
C SER A 534 -14.86 -3.59 -25.69
N ASP A 535 -13.53 -3.55 -25.73
CA ASP A 535 -12.68 -3.32 -24.55
C ASP A 535 -13.07 -2.05 -23.79
N ALA A 536 -13.32 -0.95 -24.52
CA ALA A 536 -13.77 0.32 -23.91
C ALA A 536 -15.11 0.19 -23.16
N MET A 537 -16.01 -0.71 -23.59
CA MET A 537 -17.29 -0.94 -22.94
C MET A 537 -17.12 -1.79 -21.68
N LEU A 538 -16.33 -2.86 -21.76
CA LEU A 538 -16.03 -3.71 -20.60
C LEU A 538 -15.32 -2.91 -19.50
N LYS A 539 -14.38 -2.03 -19.86
CA LYS A 539 -13.74 -1.11 -18.93
C LYS A 539 -14.74 -0.16 -18.27
N ALA A 540 -15.70 0.37 -19.02
CA ALA A 540 -16.73 1.26 -18.46
C ALA A 540 -17.63 0.54 -17.43
N PHE A 541 -18.04 -0.70 -17.71
CA PHE A 541 -18.80 -1.52 -16.76
C PHE A 541 -17.95 -1.94 -15.54
N ALA A 542 -16.69 -2.32 -15.75
CA ALA A 542 -15.79 -2.71 -14.66
C ALA A 542 -15.63 -1.57 -13.64
N MET A 543 -15.61 -0.31 -14.08
CA MET A 543 -15.59 0.86 -13.20
C MET A 543 -16.90 1.07 -12.39
N MET A 544 -17.99 0.42 -12.77
CA MET A 544 -19.30 0.53 -12.12
C MET A 544 -19.60 -0.65 -11.20
N LEU A 545 -18.89 -1.77 -11.36
CA LEU A 545 -19.03 -2.94 -10.50
C LEU A 545 -18.71 -2.57 -9.04
N LYS A 546 -19.49 -3.16 -8.13
CA LYS A 546 -19.32 -2.97 -6.68
C LYS A 546 -18.96 -4.31 -6.05
N PRO A 547 -17.80 -4.44 -5.37
CA PRO A 547 -17.45 -5.67 -4.69
C PRO A 547 -18.30 -5.84 -3.43
N MET A 548 -18.77 -7.05 -3.20
CA MET A 548 -19.45 -7.48 -1.98
C MET A 548 -18.89 -8.83 -1.53
N VAL A 549 -18.88 -9.03 -0.22
CA VAL A 549 -18.41 -10.25 0.41
C VAL A 549 -19.52 -10.86 1.26
N PHE A 550 -19.66 -12.18 1.16
CA PHE A 550 -20.63 -12.96 1.93
C PHE A 550 -19.94 -14.17 2.55
N ASN A 551 -20.22 -14.43 3.82
CA ASN A 551 -19.79 -15.63 4.51
C ASN A 551 -20.74 -16.78 4.22
N ARG A 552 -20.28 -18.02 4.45
CA ARG A 552 -21.14 -19.19 4.36
C ARG A 552 -22.40 -19.02 5.22
N GLY A 553 -23.55 -19.27 4.64
CA GLY A 553 -24.87 -19.14 5.27
C GLY A 553 -25.52 -17.77 5.11
N ASP A 554 -24.80 -16.75 4.66
CA ASP A 554 -25.38 -15.44 4.41
C ASP A 554 -26.44 -15.52 3.30
N GLU A 555 -27.56 -14.82 3.51
CA GLU A 555 -28.55 -14.59 2.47
C GLU A 555 -28.13 -13.37 1.63
N ILE A 556 -27.87 -13.59 0.33
CA ILE A 556 -27.44 -12.56 -0.62
C ILE A 556 -28.66 -11.86 -1.23
N VAL A 557 -29.69 -12.65 -1.55
CA VAL A 557 -30.95 -12.17 -2.11
C VAL A 557 -32.08 -12.87 -1.38
N GLN A 558 -33.11 -12.11 -1.01
CA GLN A 558 -34.31 -12.63 -0.36
C GLN A 558 -35.44 -12.81 -1.38
N TYR A 559 -36.16 -13.94 -1.30
CA TYR A 559 -37.38 -14.15 -2.07
C TYR A 559 -38.40 -13.02 -1.84
N GLY A 560 -39.01 -12.52 -2.92
CA GLY A 560 -40.05 -11.50 -2.87
C GLY A 560 -39.52 -10.06 -2.70
N SER A 561 -38.23 -9.86 -2.42
CA SER A 561 -37.66 -8.52 -2.41
C SER A 561 -37.68 -7.91 -3.81
N GLU A 562 -37.78 -6.59 -3.90
CA GLU A 562 -37.51 -5.90 -5.17
C GLU A 562 -36.00 -5.83 -5.37
N GLY A 563 -35.54 -6.03 -6.60
CA GLY A 563 -34.13 -5.86 -6.92
C GLY A 563 -33.92 -5.53 -8.39
N GLY A 564 -32.88 -4.74 -8.64
CA GLY A 564 -32.45 -4.30 -9.97
C GLY A 564 -30.99 -4.64 -10.22
N GLU A 565 -30.41 -5.57 -9.49
CA GLU A 565 -28.98 -5.87 -9.54
C GLU A 565 -28.71 -7.20 -10.23
N LEU A 566 -27.65 -7.19 -11.04
CA LEU A 566 -26.93 -8.36 -11.50
C LEU A 566 -25.79 -8.66 -10.53
N PHE A 567 -25.63 -9.93 -10.18
CA PHE A 567 -24.56 -10.43 -9.35
C PHE A 567 -23.67 -11.36 -10.17
N ILE A 568 -22.36 -11.11 -10.11
CA ILE A 568 -21.33 -11.89 -10.79
C ILE A 568 -20.49 -12.57 -9.71
N ILE A 569 -20.46 -13.91 -9.72
CA ILE A 569 -19.69 -14.69 -8.75
C ILE A 569 -18.24 -14.73 -9.23
N GLU A 570 -17.38 -13.94 -8.61
CA GLU A 570 -15.95 -14.03 -8.89
C GLU A 570 -15.32 -15.21 -8.17
N LYS A 571 -15.69 -15.39 -6.89
CA LYS A 571 -15.17 -16.47 -6.05
C LYS A 571 -16.28 -17.11 -5.23
N GLY A 572 -16.21 -18.43 -5.04
CA GLY A 572 -17.11 -19.18 -4.17
C GLY A 572 -18.35 -19.77 -4.84
N ARG A 573 -19.27 -20.30 -4.02
CA ARG A 573 -20.50 -20.96 -4.48
C ARG A 573 -21.73 -20.46 -3.72
N VAL A 574 -22.85 -20.39 -4.42
CA VAL A 574 -24.16 -20.01 -3.87
C VAL A 574 -25.21 -21.05 -4.26
N GLU A 575 -26.26 -21.16 -3.47
CA GLU A 575 -27.46 -21.94 -3.80
C GLU A 575 -28.64 -21.02 -4.08
N ILE A 576 -29.44 -21.39 -5.08
CA ILE A 576 -30.71 -20.73 -5.40
C ILE A 576 -31.83 -21.53 -4.76
N VAL A 577 -32.62 -20.87 -3.91
CA VAL A 577 -33.63 -21.50 -3.08
C VAL A 577 -35.01 -20.95 -3.42
N ASP A 578 -35.99 -21.84 -3.60
CA ASP A 578 -37.36 -21.42 -3.87
C ASP A 578 -38.09 -20.90 -2.61
N ARG A 579 -39.32 -20.40 -2.78
CA ARG A 579 -40.13 -19.87 -1.67
C ARG A 579 -40.42 -20.89 -0.54
N LYS A 580 -40.26 -22.19 -0.81
CA LYS A 580 -40.51 -23.28 0.13
C LYS A 580 -39.22 -23.79 0.77
N GLY A 581 -38.07 -23.20 0.45
CA GLY A 581 -36.77 -23.61 0.98
C GLY A 581 -36.06 -24.72 0.18
N TRP A 582 -36.59 -25.13 -0.97
CA TRP A 582 -35.96 -26.17 -1.80
C TRP A 582 -34.85 -25.59 -2.67
N VAL A 583 -33.70 -26.25 -2.67
CA VAL A 583 -32.56 -25.91 -3.54
C VAL A 583 -32.94 -26.25 -4.98
N LYS A 584 -33.00 -25.23 -5.83
CA LYS A 584 -33.24 -25.39 -7.27
C LYS A 584 -31.96 -25.74 -8.02
N THR A 585 -30.87 -25.06 -7.69
CA THR A 585 -29.57 -25.22 -8.34
C THR A 585 -28.48 -24.54 -7.52
N GLU A 586 -27.22 -24.85 -7.82
CA GLU A 586 -26.03 -24.20 -7.28
C GLU A 586 -25.31 -23.46 -8.39
N LEU A 587 -24.74 -22.31 -8.06
CA LEU A 587 -23.90 -21.52 -8.96
C LEU A 587 -22.53 -21.32 -8.33
N GLY A 588 -21.48 -21.34 -9.14
CA GLY A 588 -20.09 -21.13 -8.76
C GLY A 588 -19.41 -20.01 -9.55
N GLU A 589 -18.08 -20.01 -9.49
CA GLU A 589 -17.21 -18.99 -10.10
C GLU A 589 -17.48 -18.81 -11.60
N GLY A 590 -17.51 -17.55 -12.03
CA GLY A 590 -17.83 -17.15 -13.41
C GLY A 590 -19.32 -17.21 -13.77
N GLN A 591 -20.17 -17.81 -12.93
CA GLN A 591 -21.62 -17.80 -13.12
C GLN A 591 -22.25 -16.54 -12.51
N VAL A 592 -23.46 -16.23 -12.93
CA VAL A 592 -24.18 -15.01 -12.57
C VAL A 592 -25.61 -15.29 -12.15
N PHE A 593 -26.22 -14.38 -11.40
CA PHE A 593 -27.64 -14.41 -11.07
C PHE A 593 -28.22 -13.00 -10.99
N GLY A 594 -29.54 -12.88 -11.12
CA GLY A 594 -30.22 -11.58 -11.14
C GLY A 594 -30.27 -10.90 -12.51
N GLU A 595 -29.81 -11.57 -13.57
CA GLU A 595 -29.85 -11.06 -14.96
C GLU A 595 -31.27 -10.61 -15.38
N VAL A 596 -32.29 -11.39 -15.04
CA VAL A 596 -33.69 -11.05 -15.34
C VAL A 596 -34.14 -9.79 -14.59
N SER A 597 -33.73 -9.63 -13.33
CA SER A 597 -34.05 -8.46 -12.49
C SER A 597 -33.34 -7.19 -12.95
N LEU A 598 -32.13 -7.32 -13.51
CA LEU A 598 -31.41 -6.23 -14.15
C LEU A 598 -32.18 -5.69 -15.38
N LEU A 599 -32.86 -6.57 -16.10
CA LEU A 599 -33.62 -6.24 -17.30
C LEU A 599 -35.05 -5.78 -16.95
N ILE A 600 -35.86 -6.60 -16.28
CA ILE A 600 -37.17 -6.20 -15.78
C ILE A 600 -37.10 -6.10 -14.27
N THR A 601 -37.37 -4.91 -13.73
CA THR A 601 -37.55 -4.75 -12.28
C THR A 601 -38.78 -5.56 -11.87
N LYS A 602 -38.56 -6.68 -11.19
CA LYS A 602 -39.58 -7.59 -10.68
C LYS A 602 -39.14 -8.11 -9.33
N GLN A 603 -40.11 -8.53 -8.52
CA GLN A 603 -39.83 -9.24 -7.27
C GLN A 603 -38.97 -10.49 -7.54
N ARG A 604 -37.97 -10.70 -6.68
CA ARG A 604 -37.06 -11.84 -6.73
C ARG A 604 -37.87 -13.14 -6.59
N GLN A 605 -37.69 -14.05 -7.54
CA GLN A 605 -38.44 -15.32 -7.61
C GLN A 605 -37.80 -16.47 -6.82
N ALA A 606 -36.65 -16.20 -6.19
CA ALA A 606 -35.88 -17.13 -5.38
C ALA A 606 -35.03 -16.33 -4.37
N SER A 607 -34.71 -16.95 -3.24
CA SER A 607 -33.60 -16.52 -2.40
C SER A 607 -32.28 -17.05 -2.96
N VAL A 608 -31.18 -16.38 -2.64
CA VAL A 608 -29.82 -16.85 -2.94
C VAL A 608 -29.02 -16.83 -1.65
N ARG A 609 -28.41 -17.96 -1.29
CA ARG A 609 -27.61 -18.11 -0.07
C ARG A 609 -26.19 -18.53 -0.41
N ALA A 610 -25.21 -18.00 0.32
CA ALA A 610 -23.81 -18.35 0.15
C ALA A 610 -23.52 -19.74 0.75
N LEU A 611 -22.99 -20.67 -0.06
CA LEU A 611 -22.57 -22.00 0.39
C LEU A 611 -21.12 -21.98 0.92
N THR A 612 -20.31 -21.05 0.41
CA THR A 612 -18.93 -20.80 0.83
C THR A 612 -18.76 -19.31 1.14
N TYR A 613 -17.54 -18.90 1.49
CA TYR A 613 -17.18 -17.49 1.35
C TYR A 613 -17.29 -17.09 -0.13
N CYS A 614 -17.93 -15.97 -0.41
CA CYS A 614 -18.19 -15.49 -1.76
C CYS A 614 -17.67 -14.07 -1.95
N VAL A 615 -16.95 -13.86 -3.06
CA VAL A 615 -16.67 -12.52 -3.60
C VAL A 615 -17.59 -12.32 -4.79
N ILE A 616 -18.49 -11.35 -4.69
CA ILE A 616 -19.52 -11.09 -5.69
C ILE A 616 -19.43 -9.65 -6.14
N TYR A 617 -19.37 -9.43 -7.45
CA TYR A 617 -19.50 -8.10 -8.02
C TYR A 617 -20.96 -7.82 -8.38
N THR A 618 -21.45 -6.66 -7.95
CA THR A 618 -22.81 -6.22 -8.26
C THR A 618 -22.80 -5.13 -9.33
N LEU A 619 -23.69 -5.24 -10.31
CA LEU A 619 -24.01 -4.19 -11.27
C LEU A 619 -25.47 -3.77 -11.08
N GLU A 620 -25.70 -2.51 -10.72
CA GLU A 620 -27.05 -1.97 -10.55
C GLU A 620 -27.68 -1.61 -11.90
N LYS A 621 -29.00 -1.82 -12.04
CA LYS A 621 -29.77 -1.48 -13.24
C LYS A 621 -29.59 -0.04 -13.66
N ARG A 622 -29.53 0.90 -12.71
CA ARG A 622 -29.28 2.31 -13.02
C ARG A 622 -27.96 2.50 -13.75
N ASP A 623 -26.90 1.87 -13.29
CA ASP A 623 -25.56 1.99 -13.88
C ASP A 623 -25.48 1.22 -15.20
N PHE A 624 -26.15 0.06 -15.29
CA PHE A 624 -26.30 -0.68 -16.53
C PHE A 624 -27.01 0.12 -17.63
N CYS A 625 -28.17 0.69 -17.31
CA CYS A 625 -28.97 1.49 -18.23
C CYS A 625 -28.25 2.77 -18.68
N LYS A 626 -27.41 3.38 -17.83
CA LYS A 626 -26.56 4.52 -18.24
C LYS A 626 -25.67 4.15 -19.43
N VAL A 627 -25.04 2.98 -19.42
CA VAL A 627 -24.17 2.54 -20.52
C VAL A 627 -24.98 2.13 -21.75
N LEU A 628 -26.14 1.48 -21.58
CA LEU A 628 -26.99 1.09 -22.71
C LEU A 628 -27.47 2.29 -23.54
N LYS A 629 -27.83 3.40 -22.88
CA LYS A 629 -28.18 4.67 -23.56
C LYS A 629 -27.07 5.19 -24.47
N ASP A 630 -25.82 4.85 -24.16
CA ASP A 630 -24.68 5.27 -24.96
C ASP A 630 -24.41 4.38 -26.16
N LYS A 631 -24.98 3.17 -26.19
CA LYS A 631 -24.65 2.10 -27.14
C LYS A 631 -25.92 1.34 -27.57
N PRO A 632 -26.78 1.94 -28.44
CA PRO A 632 -28.05 1.33 -28.85
C PRO A 632 -27.91 -0.07 -29.47
N GLN A 633 -26.87 -0.27 -30.29
CA GLN A 633 -26.56 -1.57 -30.89
C GLN A 633 -26.26 -2.65 -29.83
N PHE A 634 -25.62 -2.26 -28.73
CA PHE A 634 -25.38 -3.18 -27.62
C PHE A 634 -26.67 -3.48 -26.86
N ALA A 635 -27.52 -2.46 -26.64
CA ALA A 635 -28.84 -2.65 -26.04
C ALA A 635 -29.70 -3.62 -26.85
N GLU A 636 -29.71 -3.52 -28.18
CA GLU A 636 -30.41 -4.46 -29.07
C GLU A 636 -29.88 -5.89 -28.93
N ARG A 637 -28.56 -6.09 -28.90
CA ARG A 637 -27.96 -7.42 -28.65
C ARG A 637 -28.36 -7.99 -27.30
N VAL A 638 -28.30 -7.18 -26.24
CA VAL A 638 -28.75 -7.58 -24.90
C VAL A 638 -30.23 -7.97 -24.92
N MET A 639 -31.09 -7.23 -25.64
CA MET A 639 -32.51 -7.57 -25.79
C MET A 639 -32.72 -8.89 -26.54
N GLN A 640 -31.98 -9.10 -27.63
CA GLN A 640 -32.06 -10.34 -28.40
C GLN A 640 -31.65 -11.53 -27.52
N MET A 641 -30.53 -11.41 -26.81
CA MET A 641 -30.09 -12.45 -25.89
C MET A 641 -31.10 -12.66 -24.75
N ALA A 642 -31.73 -11.60 -24.25
CA ALA A 642 -32.76 -11.72 -23.21
C ALA A 642 -34.01 -12.49 -23.67
N ARG A 643 -34.41 -12.31 -24.94
CA ARG A 643 -35.51 -13.06 -25.55
C ARG A 643 -35.13 -14.53 -25.73
N GLU A 644 -33.97 -14.79 -26.30
CA GLU A 644 -33.49 -16.14 -26.63
C GLU A 644 -33.16 -16.97 -25.39
N ARG A 645 -32.56 -16.35 -24.37
CA ARG A 645 -31.96 -17.05 -23.22
C ARG A 645 -32.80 -17.00 -21.94
N TYR A 646 -33.56 -15.92 -21.73
CA TYR A 646 -34.36 -15.73 -20.51
C TYR A 646 -35.87 -15.73 -20.75
N ASN A 647 -36.32 -15.84 -22.02
CA ASN A 647 -37.73 -15.73 -22.41
C ASN A 647 -38.38 -14.42 -21.91
N VAL A 648 -37.62 -13.34 -21.96
CA VAL A 648 -38.01 -12.02 -21.49
C VAL A 648 -38.21 -11.10 -22.69
N ILE A 649 -39.42 -10.56 -22.86
CA ILE A 649 -39.74 -9.58 -23.91
C ILE A 649 -39.77 -8.19 -23.28
N ILE A 650 -38.81 -7.35 -23.67
CA ILE A 650 -38.69 -5.94 -23.26
C ILE A 650 -38.45 -5.10 -24.52
N ASP A 651 -39.03 -3.89 -24.55
CA ASP A 651 -38.67 -2.87 -25.52
C ASP A 651 -37.40 -2.13 -25.07
N ALA A 652 -36.48 -1.87 -25.99
CA ALA A 652 -35.22 -1.20 -25.67
C ALA A 652 -35.45 0.19 -25.06
N ASN A 653 -36.47 0.92 -25.50
CA ASN A 653 -36.81 2.23 -24.96
C ASN A 653 -37.35 2.14 -23.53
N ASP A 654 -38.15 1.11 -23.24
CA ASP A 654 -38.69 0.87 -21.90
C ASP A 654 -37.56 0.55 -20.89
N LEU A 655 -36.60 -0.31 -21.27
CA LEU A 655 -35.44 -0.58 -20.39
C LEU A 655 -34.61 0.67 -20.11
N MET A 656 -34.41 1.49 -21.14
CA MET A 656 -33.66 2.74 -21.01
C MET A 656 -34.43 3.81 -20.23
N ALA A 657 -35.77 3.78 -20.23
CA ALA A 657 -36.62 4.70 -19.49
C ALA A 657 -36.68 4.40 -17.97
N ASP A 658 -36.65 3.12 -17.60
CA ASP A 658 -36.82 2.58 -16.24
C ASP A 658 -35.72 2.96 -15.22
N GLY A 659 -34.63 3.61 -15.67
CA GLY A 659 -33.51 4.04 -14.83
C GLY A 659 -33.70 5.38 -14.10
N MET A 660 -34.88 6.01 -14.22
CA MET A 660 -35.23 7.26 -13.52
C MET A 660 -35.94 6.95 -12.19
N PRO A 661 -35.63 7.63 -11.06
CA PRO A 661 -36.52 7.61 -9.92
C PRO A 661 -37.89 8.15 -10.36
N SER A 662 -38.98 7.50 -9.95
CA SER A 662 -40.33 7.96 -10.24
C SER A 662 -40.52 9.36 -9.64
N SER A 663 -40.45 10.40 -10.46
CA SER A 663 -40.96 11.71 -10.09
C SER A 663 -42.48 11.66 -10.16
N LYS A 664 -43.12 10.98 -9.20
CA LYS A 664 -44.47 11.36 -8.82
C LYS A 664 -44.35 12.63 -7.97
N PRO A 665 -44.92 13.76 -8.41
CA PRO A 665 -45.03 14.92 -7.56
C PRO A 665 -46.02 14.60 -6.44
N ASP A 666 -45.57 14.69 -5.20
CA ASP A 666 -46.45 15.02 -4.06
C ASP A 666 -46.59 16.53 -3.97
#